data_AF-A0A8C6GA83-F1
#
_entry.id   AF-A0A8C6GA83-F1
#
_cell.length_a   1.000
_cell.length_b   1.000
_cell.length_c   1.000
_cell.angle_alpha   90.00
_cell.angle_beta   90.00
_cell.angle_gamma   90.00
#
_symmetry.space_group_name_H-M   'P 1'
#
loop_
_entity.id
_entity.type
_entity.pdbx_description
1 polymer ?
#
loop_
_entity_poly.entity_id
_entity_poly.type
_entity_poly.pdbx_seq_one_letter_code
_entity_poly.pdbx_strand_id
1 'polypeptide(L)'
;MRLLSVTFWLLLSLRTVLCVMEVQWCTISDAEQQKCKDMSKAFQGAGIRPSLLCVQGNSADHCVQLIKEQKADAITLDGGAIYEAGKEHGLKPVVGEVYDQDIGTSYYAVAVVRRNSNVTINTLKGVKSCHTGINRTVGWNVPVGYLVESGHLSVMGCDVLKAVGDYFGGSCVPGTGETSHSESLCRLCRGDSSGHNVCDKSPLERYYDYSGAFRCLAEGAGDVAFVKHSTVLENTDGNTLPSWGKSLMSEDFQLLCRDGSRADITEWRRCHLAKVPAHAVVVRGDMDGGLIFQLLNEGQLLFSHEDSSFQMFSSKAYSQKNLLFKDSTLELVPIATQNYEAWLGQEYLQAMKGLLCDPNRLPHYLRWCVLSAPEIQKCGDMAVAFSRQNLKPEIQCVSAESPEHCMEQIQAGHTDAVTLRGEDIYRAGKVYGLVPAAGELYAEEDRSNSYFVVAVARRDSSYSFTLDELRSKRSCHPYLGSPAGWEVPIGSLIQRGFIRPKDCDVLTAVSQFFNASCVPVNNPKNYPSALCALCVGDEKGRNKCVGSSQERYYGYSGAFRCLVEHAGDVAFVKHTTVFENTNGHNPEPWASHLRWQDYELLCPNGARAEVDQFQACNLAQMPSHAVMVHPDTNIFTVYGLLDKAQDLFGDDHNKNGFQMFDSSKYHSQDLLFKDATVRAVPVREKTTYQDWLGPDYVVALEGMLSQQCSGAGAAVQRVPLLALLLLTLAAGLLPRVL
;
A
#
# COMPACT_ATOMS: atom_id res chain seq x y z
N MET A 1 -12.00 11.61 -75.51
CA MET A 1 -12.52 11.07 -74.22
C MET A 1 -11.48 10.36 -73.33
N ARG A 2 -10.17 10.38 -73.61
CA ARG A 2 -9.14 9.80 -72.70
C ARG A 2 -8.30 10.81 -71.90
N LEU A 3 -8.43 12.12 -72.17
CA LEU A 3 -7.74 13.16 -71.39
C LEU A 3 -8.52 13.70 -70.17
N LEU A 4 -9.82 13.40 -70.06
CA LEU A 4 -10.66 13.83 -68.92
C LEU A 4 -10.61 12.85 -67.74
N SER A 5 -10.09 11.63 -67.93
CA SER A 5 -10.04 10.60 -66.89
C SER A 5 -8.77 10.67 -66.04
N VAL A 6 -7.67 11.22 -66.58
CA VAL A 6 -6.39 11.30 -65.86
C VAL A 6 -6.36 12.50 -64.91
N THR A 7 -6.97 13.63 -65.29
CA THR A 7 -7.14 14.80 -64.42
C THR A 7 -8.09 14.53 -63.25
N PHE A 8 -9.13 13.70 -63.45
CA PHE A 8 -10.04 13.29 -62.39
C PHE A 8 -9.37 12.35 -61.37
N TRP A 9 -8.49 11.45 -61.82
CA TRP A 9 -7.70 10.59 -60.92
C TRP A 9 -6.55 11.34 -60.23
N LEU A 10 -5.93 12.34 -60.87
CA LEU A 10 -4.95 13.22 -60.21
C LEU A 10 -5.60 14.15 -59.18
N LEU A 11 -6.84 14.59 -59.40
CA LEU A 11 -7.62 15.34 -58.40
C LEU A 11 -8.15 14.44 -57.27
N LEU A 12 -8.41 13.15 -57.53
CA LEU A 12 -8.75 12.17 -56.50
C LEU A 12 -7.51 11.71 -55.70
N SER A 13 -6.33 11.65 -56.32
CA SER A 13 -5.07 11.33 -55.62
C SER A 13 -4.42 12.55 -54.96
N LEU A 14 -4.82 13.78 -55.28
CA LEU A 14 -4.50 14.98 -54.47
C LEU A 14 -5.48 15.22 -53.32
N ARG A 15 -6.50 14.34 -53.15
CA ARG A 15 -7.23 14.18 -51.89
C ARG A 15 -6.63 13.05 -51.04
N THR A 16 -5.31 12.86 -51.11
CA THR A 16 -4.56 12.33 -49.97
C THR A 16 -4.66 13.33 -48.83
N VAL A 17 -5.70 13.16 -48.01
CA VAL A 17 -5.75 13.47 -46.58
C VAL A 17 -4.83 14.64 -46.17
N LEU A 18 -5.18 15.87 -46.55
CA LEU A 18 -4.91 17.01 -45.69
C LEU A 18 -5.86 16.83 -44.50
N CYS A 19 -5.53 15.91 -43.59
CA CYS A 19 -6.12 15.94 -42.26
C CYS A 19 -5.57 17.24 -41.65
N VAL A 20 -6.36 18.31 -41.74
CA VAL A 20 -6.11 19.50 -40.93
C VAL A 20 -6.29 18.99 -39.51
N MET A 21 -5.18 18.68 -38.85
CA MET A 21 -5.22 18.33 -37.44
C MET A 21 -5.69 19.60 -36.71
N GLU A 22 -6.75 19.45 -35.92
CA GLU A 22 -7.31 20.49 -35.07
C GLU A 22 -7.25 19.97 -33.65
N VAL A 23 -6.99 20.85 -32.68
CA VAL A 23 -6.98 20.51 -31.25
C VAL A 23 -8.20 21.16 -30.61
N GLN A 24 -9.13 20.35 -30.11
CA GLN A 24 -10.33 20.82 -29.42
C GLN A 24 -10.07 20.93 -27.91
N TRP A 25 -9.80 22.15 -27.45
CA TRP A 25 -9.60 22.44 -26.04
C TRP A 25 -10.93 22.51 -25.29
N CYS A 26 -11.06 21.75 -24.20
CA CYS A 26 -12.25 21.80 -23.37
C CYS A 26 -12.13 22.89 -22.30
N THR A 27 -13.17 23.71 -22.16
CA THR A 27 -13.28 24.77 -21.14
C THR A 27 -14.44 24.47 -20.20
N ILE A 28 -14.40 24.98 -18.96
CA ILE A 28 -15.39 24.67 -17.92
C ILE A 28 -16.26 25.87 -17.52
N SER A 29 -16.07 27.03 -18.15
CA SER A 29 -16.87 28.24 -17.89
C SER A 29 -16.95 29.16 -19.11
N ASP A 30 -17.92 30.09 -19.12
CA ASP A 30 -18.07 31.07 -20.19
C ASP A 30 -16.85 32.00 -20.33
N ALA A 31 -16.27 32.43 -19.20
CA ALA A 31 -15.08 33.28 -19.19
C ALA A 31 -13.86 32.53 -19.76
N GLU A 32 -13.73 31.25 -19.43
CA GLU A 32 -12.67 30.40 -19.95
C GLU A 32 -12.86 30.08 -21.44
N GLN A 33 -14.09 29.81 -21.87
CA GLN A 33 -14.45 29.66 -23.27
C GLN A 33 -14.10 30.92 -24.07
N GLN A 34 -14.35 32.10 -23.50
CA GLN A 34 -13.99 33.37 -24.12
C GLN A 34 -12.46 33.53 -24.23
N LYS A 35 -11.71 33.27 -23.15
CA LYS A 35 -10.24 33.26 -23.20
C LYS A 35 -9.69 32.27 -24.22
N CYS A 36 -10.26 31.07 -24.30
CA CYS A 36 -9.86 30.06 -25.29
C CYS A 36 -10.09 30.55 -26.72
N LYS A 37 -11.24 31.18 -27.01
CA LYS A 37 -11.54 31.73 -28.34
C LYS A 37 -10.57 32.85 -28.72
N ASP A 38 -10.18 33.69 -27.76
CA ASP A 38 -9.21 34.75 -28.01
C ASP A 38 -7.79 34.18 -28.21
N MET A 39 -7.42 33.16 -27.43
CA MET A 39 -6.18 32.39 -27.63
C MET A 39 -6.13 31.75 -29.02
N SER A 40 -7.23 31.11 -29.44
CA SER A 40 -7.38 30.51 -30.76
C SER A 40 -7.17 31.53 -31.89
N LYS A 41 -7.78 32.72 -31.78
CA LYS A 41 -7.58 33.82 -32.75
C LYS A 41 -6.14 34.33 -32.76
N ALA A 42 -5.52 34.50 -31.59
CA ALA A 42 -4.14 34.95 -31.48
C ALA A 42 -3.18 33.95 -32.14
N PHE A 43 -3.38 32.65 -31.88
CA PHE A 43 -2.59 31.57 -32.48
C PHE A 43 -2.77 31.54 -34.00
N GLN A 44 -4.00 31.65 -34.49
CA GLN A 44 -4.29 31.72 -35.92
C GLN A 44 -3.65 32.96 -36.57
N GLY A 45 -3.71 34.11 -35.90
CA GLY A 45 -3.12 35.36 -36.37
C GLY A 45 -1.59 35.33 -36.45
N ALA A 46 -0.94 34.57 -35.56
CA ALA A 46 0.50 34.32 -35.59
C ALA A 46 0.92 33.14 -36.50
N GLY A 47 -0.04 32.46 -37.14
CA GLY A 47 0.23 31.34 -38.03
C GLY A 47 0.62 30.03 -37.32
N ILE A 48 0.34 29.92 -36.02
CA ILE A 48 0.59 28.71 -35.22
C ILE A 48 -0.32 27.57 -35.70
N ARG A 49 0.24 26.35 -35.79
CA ARG A 49 -0.47 25.13 -36.21
C ARG A 49 -0.21 24.00 -35.21
N PRO A 50 -1.13 23.01 -35.03
CA PRO A 50 -2.48 22.90 -35.61
C PRO A 50 -3.46 23.98 -35.13
N SER A 51 -4.64 24.06 -35.77
CA SER A 51 -5.67 25.02 -35.33
C SER A 51 -6.22 24.65 -33.95
N LEU A 52 -6.40 25.64 -33.08
CA LEU A 52 -7.03 25.47 -31.77
C LEU A 52 -8.53 25.78 -31.86
N LEU A 53 -9.38 24.86 -31.41
CA LEU A 53 -10.82 25.05 -31.24
C LEU A 53 -11.20 24.94 -29.76
N CYS A 54 -12.36 25.48 -29.39
CA CYS A 54 -12.81 25.53 -27.99
C CYS A 54 -14.16 24.85 -27.85
N VAL A 55 -14.23 23.79 -27.05
CA VAL A 55 -15.44 23.06 -26.69
C VAL A 55 -15.78 23.39 -25.25
N GLN A 56 -17.05 23.70 -24.97
CA GLN A 56 -17.47 24.07 -23.62
C GLN A 56 -18.10 22.88 -22.91
N GLY A 57 -17.50 22.48 -21.79
CA GLY A 57 -18.05 21.56 -20.81
C GLY A 57 -18.70 22.31 -19.64
N ASN A 58 -19.24 21.54 -18.70
CA ASN A 58 -19.92 22.06 -17.51
C ASN A 58 -19.05 21.96 -16.24
N SER A 59 -18.02 21.11 -16.30
CA SER A 59 -17.09 20.82 -15.22
C SER A 59 -15.84 20.13 -15.80
N ALA A 60 -14.79 20.02 -15.00
CA ALA A 60 -13.60 19.25 -15.36
C ALA A 60 -13.95 17.79 -15.69
N ASP A 61 -14.80 17.14 -14.89
CA ASP A 61 -15.24 15.77 -15.11
C ASP A 61 -16.05 15.61 -16.41
N HIS A 62 -16.92 16.58 -16.71
CA HIS A 62 -17.64 16.58 -17.98
C HIS A 62 -16.65 16.71 -19.16
N CYS A 63 -15.63 17.56 -19.04
CA CYS A 63 -14.57 17.63 -20.05
C CYS A 63 -13.78 16.32 -20.19
N VAL A 64 -13.46 15.63 -19.09
CA VAL A 64 -12.84 14.29 -19.11
C VAL A 64 -13.71 13.29 -19.88
N GLN A 65 -15.03 13.32 -19.65
CA GLN A 65 -16.00 12.51 -20.41
C GLN A 65 -16.02 12.88 -21.89
N LEU A 66 -16.08 14.18 -22.23
CA LEU A 66 -16.04 14.65 -23.62
C LEU A 66 -14.76 14.23 -24.33
N ILE A 67 -13.62 14.25 -23.65
CA ILE A 67 -12.34 13.79 -24.19
C ILE A 67 -12.39 12.29 -24.47
N LYS A 68 -12.91 11.48 -23.54
CA LYS A 68 -13.12 10.03 -23.72
C LYS A 68 -14.06 9.72 -24.89
N GLU A 69 -15.13 10.51 -25.05
CA GLU A 69 -16.12 10.39 -26.12
C GLU A 69 -15.66 10.98 -27.46
N GLN A 70 -14.42 11.47 -27.56
CA GLN A 70 -13.87 12.11 -28.77
C GLN A 70 -14.61 13.38 -29.22
N LYS A 71 -15.21 14.09 -28.27
CA LYS A 71 -15.87 15.40 -28.47
C LYS A 71 -15.01 16.59 -28.02
N ALA A 72 -13.89 16.31 -27.38
CA ALA A 72 -12.83 17.24 -27.05
C ALA A 72 -11.49 16.47 -27.06
N ASP A 73 -10.37 17.18 -27.00
CA ASP A 73 -9.05 16.59 -27.14
C ASP A 73 -8.16 16.82 -25.92
N ALA A 74 -8.20 18.02 -25.33
CA ALA A 74 -7.32 18.41 -24.24
C ALA A 74 -8.01 19.26 -23.18
N ILE A 75 -7.56 19.14 -21.94
CA ILE A 75 -7.92 20.00 -20.80
C ILE A 75 -6.77 20.04 -19.79
N THR A 76 -6.57 21.15 -19.11
CA THR A 76 -5.66 21.25 -17.96
C THR A 76 -6.35 20.81 -16.67
N LEU A 77 -5.79 19.83 -15.97
CA LEU A 77 -6.34 19.29 -14.72
C LEU A 77 -5.34 19.43 -13.55
N ASP A 78 -5.86 19.50 -12.33
CA ASP A 78 -5.07 19.35 -11.11
C ASP A 78 -4.75 17.87 -10.82
N GLY A 79 -3.83 17.61 -9.88
CA GLY A 79 -3.39 16.25 -9.56
C GLY A 79 -4.51 15.28 -9.15
N GLY A 80 -5.57 15.74 -8.49
CA GLY A 80 -6.71 14.91 -8.13
C GLY A 80 -7.53 14.50 -9.36
N ALA A 81 -7.88 15.47 -10.20
CA ALA A 81 -8.60 15.20 -11.44
C ALA A 81 -7.77 14.38 -12.45
N ILE A 82 -6.44 14.55 -12.48
CA ILE A 82 -5.52 13.70 -13.26
C ILE A 82 -5.59 12.24 -12.79
N TYR A 83 -5.64 12.00 -11.48
CA TYR A 83 -5.75 10.65 -10.92
C TYR A 83 -7.04 9.95 -11.40
N GLU A 84 -8.18 10.62 -11.29
CA GLU A 84 -9.47 10.08 -11.71
C GLU A 84 -9.55 9.89 -13.23
N ALA A 85 -9.09 10.89 -14.00
CA ALA A 85 -9.04 10.82 -15.46
C ALA A 85 -8.14 9.68 -15.96
N GLY A 86 -6.99 9.46 -15.32
CA GLY A 86 -6.10 8.36 -15.64
C GLY A 86 -6.69 7.00 -15.28
N LYS A 87 -7.15 6.85 -14.04
CA LYS A 87 -7.67 5.58 -13.49
C LYS A 87 -8.97 5.12 -14.16
N GLU A 88 -9.95 6.00 -14.30
CA GLU A 88 -11.31 5.64 -14.73
C GLU A 88 -11.54 5.84 -16.24
N HIS A 89 -10.73 6.70 -16.87
CA HIS A 89 -10.91 7.10 -18.27
C HIS A 89 -9.70 6.81 -19.16
N GLY A 90 -8.58 6.35 -18.61
CA GLY A 90 -7.37 6.04 -19.38
C GLY A 90 -6.75 7.26 -20.08
N LEU A 91 -6.99 8.47 -19.55
CA LEU A 91 -6.37 9.69 -20.04
C LEU A 91 -4.93 9.80 -19.54
N LYS A 92 -4.06 10.47 -20.31
CA LYS A 92 -2.65 10.66 -19.98
C LYS A 92 -2.28 12.14 -19.89
N PRO A 93 -1.46 12.55 -18.90
CA PRO A 93 -0.88 13.89 -18.87
C PRO A 93 0.25 13.99 -19.90
N VAL A 94 0.29 15.09 -20.66
CA VAL A 94 1.25 15.31 -21.75
C VAL A 94 2.09 16.58 -21.62
N VAL A 95 1.56 17.62 -20.98
CA VAL A 95 2.26 18.90 -20.76
C VAL A 95 2.03 19.34 -19.32
N GLY A 96 3.09 19.67 -18.59
CA GLY A 96 3.02 20.12 -17.20
C GLY A 96 3.22 21.63 -17.05
N GLU A 97 2.56 22.23 -16.07
CA GLU A 97 2.81 23.61 -15.66
C GLU A 97 4.07 23.70 -14.77
N VAL A 98 4.85 24.77 -14.92
CA VAL A 98 5.98 25.14 -14.05
C VAL A 98 5.62 26.44 -13.34
N TYR A 99 5.75 26.45 -12.01
CA TYR A 99 5.42 27.63 -11.19
C TYR A 99 6.65 28.32 -10.59
N ASP A 100 7.76 27.60 -10.48
CA ASP A 100 9.00 28.06 -9.85
C ASP A 100 10.20 27.41 -10.56
N GLN A 101 11.25 28.18 -10.84
CA GLN A 101 12.47 27.69 -11.49
C GLN A 101 13.26 26.72 -10.61
N ASP A 102 13.15 26.81 -9.27
CA ASP A 102 13.92 25.98 -8.33
C ASP A 102 13.29 24.60 -8.04
N ILE A 103 11.97 24.49 -8.20
CA ILE A 103 11.19 23.28 -7.86
C ILE A 103 10.54 22.66 -9.12
N GLY A 104 10.49 23.42 -10.21
CA GLY A 104 10.00 22.99 -11.52
C GLY A 104 8.49 22.75 -11.53
N THR A 105 8.11 21.53 -11.94
CA THR A 105 6.70 21.10 -12.09
C THR A 105 6.11 20.49 -10.83
N SER A 106 6.57 20.89 -9.64
CA SER A 106 6.11 20.29 -8.38
C SER A 106 6.22 21.22 -7.19
N TYR A 107 5.57 20.87 -6.10
CA TYR A 107 5.80 21.46 -4.79
C TYR A 107 5.58 20.40 -3.71
N TYR A 108 6.07 20.66 -2.49
CA TYR A 108 5.98 19.71 -1.40
C TYR A 108 4.88 20.10 -0.41
N ALA A 109 4.05 19.11 -0.04
CA ALA A 109 3.09 19.21 1.04
C ALA A 109 3.77 18.86 2.37
N VAL A 110 3.69 19.75 3.35
CA VAL A 110 4.31 19.57 4.66
C VAL A 110 3.31 19.80 5.80
N ALA A 111 3.56 19.17 6.93
CA ALA A 111 2.89 19.45 8.19
C ALA A 111 3.83 20.26 9.10
N VAL A 112 3.39 21.44 9.52
CA VAL A 112 4.18 22.39 10.30
C VAL A 112 3.62 22.49 11.71
N VAL A 113 4.51 22.51 12.70
CA VAL A 113 4.19 22.72 14.12
C VAL A 113 5.10 23.80 14.71
N ARG A 114 4.71 24.37 15.84
CA ARG A 114 5.60 25.25 16.63
C ARG A 114 6.71 24.42 17.26
N ARG A 115 7.93 24.96 17.36
CA ARG A 115 9.10 24.26 17.92
C ARG A 115 8.86 23.78 19.35
N ASN A 116 8.15 24.56 20.17
CA ASN A 116 7.81 24.24 21.55
C ASN A 116 6.72 23.17 21.74
N SER A 117 6.15 22.62 20.67
CA SER A 117 5.19 21.51 20.73
C SER A 117 5.91 20.17 20.90
N ASN A 118 5.25 19.16 21.46
CA ASN A 118 5.71 17.75 21.45
C ASN A 118 5.00 16.89 20.40
N VAL A 119 4.19 17.52 19.53
CA VAL A 119 3.43 16.82 18.50
C VAL A 119 4.36 16.25 17.44
N THR A 120 4.14 14.98 17.10
CA THR A 120 4.74 14.27 15.97
C THR A 120 3.64 13.84 15.00
N ILE A 121 3.99 13.33 13.81
CA ILE A 121 2.99 12.83 12.85
C ILE A 121 2.13 11.70 13.44
N ASN A 122 2.69 10.92 14.38
CA ASN A 122 2.05 9.76 15.01
C ASN A 122 1.12 10.14 16.17
N THR A 123 1.16 11.39 16.64
CA THR A 123 0.42 11.86 17.83
C THR A 123 -0.60 12.94 17.47
N LEU A 124 -1.17 12.90 16.26
CA LEU A 124 -2.11 13.91 15.77
C LEU A 124 -3.55 13.73 16.26
N LYS A 125 -3.90 12.57 16.83
CA LYS A 125 -5.23 12.33 17.39
C LYS A 125 -5.51 13.29 18.55
N GLY A 126 -6.63 14.00 18.50
CA GLY A 126 -7.03 15.02 19.48
C GLY A 126 -6.32 16.37 19.34
N VAL A 127 -5.37 16.51 18.41
CA VAL A 127 -4.64 17.77 18.16
C VAL A 127 -5.54 18.76 17.40
N LYS A 128 -5.34 20.06 17.58
CA LYS A 128 -6.05 21.10 16.81
C LYS A 128 -5.37 21.34 15.46
N SER A 129 -6.10 21.31 14.35
CA SER A 129 -5.50 21.37 13.01
C SER A 129 -5.95 22.57 12.16
N CYS A 130 -5.04 23.08 11.33
CA CYS A 130 -5.26 24.17 10.39
C CYS A 130 -5.08 23.69 8.95
N HIS A 131 -6.09 23.89 8.11
CA HIS A 131 -6.13 23.39 6.74
C HIS A 131 -6.36 24.54 5.75
N THR A 132 -5.77 24.45 4.56
CA THR A 132 -5.94 25.47 3.51
C THR A 132 -7.38 25.55 2.94
N GLY A 133 -8.18 24.53 3.19
CA GLY A 133 -9.56 24.38 2.70
C GLY A 133 -9.89 22.96 2.23
N ILE A 134 -11.18 22.63 2.22
CA ILE A 134 -11.69 21.32 1.77
C ILE A 134 -11.35 21.04 0.30
N ASN A 135 -11.04 19.78 -0.02
CA ASN A 135 -10.65 19.30 -1.35
C ASN A 135 -9.44 20.03 -1.96
N ARG A 136 -8.57 20.60 -1.13
CA ARG A 136 -7.30 21.18 -1.59
C ARG A 136 -6.16 20.20 -1.42
N THR A 137 -5.27 20.19 -2.39
CA THR A 137 -4.20 19.20 -2.48
C THR A 137 -3.35 19.09 -1.21
N VAL A 138 -2.79 20.20 -0.75
CA VAL A 138 -1.83 20.22 0.37
C VAL A 138 -2.52 20.28 1.73
N GLY A 139 -3.59 21.08 1.83
CA GLY A 139 -4.27 21.27 3.11
C GLY A 139 -5.31 20.22 3.41
N TRP A 140 -5.69 19.35 2.48
CA TRP A 140 -6.71 18.32 2.69
C TRP A 140 -6.31 16.98 2.09
N ASN A 141 -6.15 16.90 0.77
CA ASN A 141 -6.07 15.61 0.08
C ASN A 141 -4.86 14.78 0.53
N VAL A 142 -3.67 15.39 0.49
CA VAL A 142 -2.42 14.74 0.93
C VAL A 142 -2.46 14.38 2.42
N PRO A 143 -2.71 15.32 3.37
CA PRO A 143 -2.62 14.98 4.79
C PRO A 143 -3.71 13.99 5.22
N VAL A 144 -4.96 14.14 4.77
CA VAL A 144 -6.02 13.19 5.13
C VAL A 144 -5.76 11.84 4.48
N GLY A 145 -5.41 11.83 3.18
CA GLY A 145 -5.08 10.60 2.46
C GLY A 145 -3.90 9.84 3.09
N TYR A 146 -2.83 10.55 3.45
CA TYR A 146 -1.70 9.99 4.17
C TYR A 146 -2.11 9.40 5.52
N LEU A 147 -2.90 10.12 6.33
CA LEU A 147 -3.34 9.61 7.63
C LEU A 147 -4.18 8.33 7.52
N VAL A 148 -4.98 8.21 6.45
CA VAL A 148 -5.76 7.00 6.18
C VAL A 148 -4.85 5.85 5.73
N GLU A 149 -3.95 6.12 4.78
CA GLU A 149 -3.03 5.11 4.23
C GLU A 149 -2.04 4.57 5.28
N SER A 150 -1.48 5.45 6.11
CA SER A 150 -0.58 5.07 7.19
C SER A 150 -1.32 4.44 8.38
N GLY A 151 -2.65 4.37 8.33
CA GLY A 151 -3.49 3.73 9.33
C GLY A 151 -3.67 4.53 10.63
N HIS A 152 -3.34 5.83 10.62
CA HIS A 152 -3.61 6.71 11.75
C HIS A 152 -5.08 7.12 11.83
N LEU A 153 -5.77 7.20 10.68
CA LEU A 153 -7.17 7.59 10.56
C LEU A 153 -7.99 6.48 9.90
N SER A 154 -8.93 5.89 10.64
CA SER A 154 -9.88 4.92 10.09
C SER A 154 -11.13 5.61 9.54
N VAL A 155 -11.55 5.22 8.32
CA VAL A 155 -12.73 5.78 7.65
C VAL A 155 -13.75 4.68 7.44
N MET A 156 -14.89 4.78 8.13
CA MET A 156 -16.02 3.88 7.95
C MET A 156 -17.00 4.45 6.92
N GLY A 157 -17.49 3.62 6.00
CA GLY A 157 -18.57 3.99 5.07
C GLY A 157 -18.25 5.18 4.16
N CYS A 158 -16.97 5.48 3.90
CA CYS A 158 -16.53 6.64 3.13
C CYS A 158 -16.90 8.02 3.68
N ASP A 159 -17.26 8.11 4.95
CA ASP A 159 -17.50 9.40 5.61
C ASP A 159 -16.19 10.01 6.14
N VAL A 160 -15.38 10.52 5.21
CA VAL A 160 -14.08 11.14 5.51
C VAL A 160 -14.24 12.38 6.39
N LEU A 161 -15.31 13.17 6.19
CA LEU A 161 -15.55 14.39 6.98
C LEU A 161 -15.80 14.06 8.45
N LYS A 162 -16.64 13.06 8.72
CA LYS A 162 -16.87 12.56 10.08
C LYS A 162 -15.58 12.02 10.69
N ALA A 163 -14.84 11.18 9.95
CA ALA A 163 -13.60 10.59 10.45
C ALA A 163 -12.58 11.66 10.86
N VAL A 164 -12.35 12.68 10.01
CA VAL A 164 -11.45 13.80 10.32
C VAL A 164 -11.98 14.63 11.50
N GLY A 165 -13.30 14.88 11.54
CA GLY A 165 -13.95 15.63 12.61
C GLY A 165 -13.88 14.96 13.98
N ASP A 166 -13.88 13.62 14.02
CA ASP A 166 -13.73 12.82 15.23
C ASP A 166 -12.24 12.62 15.63
N TYR A 167 -11.34 12.70 14.65
CA TYR A 167 -9.91 12.46 14.86
C TYR A 167 -9.18 13.65 15.50
N PHE A 168 -9.41 14.86 14.99
CA PHE A 168 -8.80 16.08 15.53
C PHE A 168 -9.65 16.65 16.68
N GLY A 169 -9.00 17.33 17.63
CA GLY A 169 -9.71 17.98 18.75
C GLY A 169 -10.54 19.20 18.33
N GLY A 170 -10.39 19.64 17.09
CA GLY A 170 -11.07 20.77 16.46
C GLY A 170 -10.20 21.29 15.31
N SER A 171 -10.83 21.77 14.25
CA SER A 171 -10.10 22.20 13.06
C SER A 171 -10.57 23.55 12.53
N CYS A 172 -9.76 24.17 11.68
CA CYS A 172 -10.27 25.11 10.68
C CYS A 172 -10.08 24.52 9.29
N VAL A 173 -11.19 24.12 8.67
CA VAL A 173 -11.27 23.57 7.32
C VAL A 173 -12.22 24.44 6.48
N PRO A 174 -11.73 25.53 5.89
CA PRO A 174 -12.55 26.40 5.05
C PRO A 174 -13.32 25.64 3.96
N GLY A 175 -14.62 25.95 3.83
CA GLY A 175 -15.55 25.32 2.90
C GLY A 175 -16.39 24.18 3.48
N THR A 176 -16.31 23.89 4.78
CA THR A 176 -17.15 22.88 5.44
C THR A 176 -18.32 23.45 6.23
N GLY A 177 -18.62 24.74 6.08
CA GLY A 177 -19.62 25.47 6.86
C GLY A 177 -21.04 24.88 6.79
N GLU A 178 -21.44 24.38 5.61
CA GLU A 178 -22.76 23.80 5.36
C GLU A 178 -22.82 22.27 5.57
N THR A 179 -21.71 21.65 5.98
CA THR A 179 -21.65 20.20 6.19
C THR A 179 -22.19 19.79 7.56
N SER A 180 -22.61 18.53 7.70
CA SER A 180 -23.05 17.94 8.97
C SER A 180 -21.98 17.95 10.07
N HIS A 181 -20.70 18.17 9.72
CA HIS A 181 -19.56 18.15 10.64
C HIS A 181 -18.92 19.53 10.86
N SER A 182 -19.63 20.60 10.47
CA SER A 182 -19.19 21.98 10.62
C SER A 182 -18.75 22.33 12.05
N GLU A 183 -19.42 21.79 13.08
CA GLU A 183 -19.11 22.08 14.50
C GLU A 183 -17.68 21.69 14.91
N SER A 184 -17.13 20.59 14.37
CA SER A 184 -15.73 20.19 14.60
C SER A 184 -14.78 20.83 13.57
N LEU A 185 -15.16 20.78 12.28
CA LEU A 185 -14.27 21.16 11.17
C LEU A 185 -14.09 22.67 11.01
N CYS A 186 -15.05 23.47 11.48
CA CYS A 186 -14.99 24.94 11.47
C CYS A 186 -14.70 25.55 12.85
N ARG A 187 -14.48 24.73 13.89
CA ARG A 187 -14.34 25.15 15.29
C ARG A 187 -13.27 26.23 15.52
N LEU A 188 -12.18 26.17 14.76
CA LEU A 188 -11.05 27.10 14.89
C LEU A 188 -11.11 28.27 13.89
N CYS A 189 -12.00 28.23 12.90
CA CYS A 189 -12.15 29.30 11.93
C CYS A 189 -12.70 30.57 12.60
N ARG A 190 -12.39 31.75 12.04
CA ARG A 190 -12.68 33.04 12.70
C ARG A 190 -13.44 34.03 11.84
N GLY A 191 -13.48 33.84 10.54
CA GLY A 191 -14.08 34.77 9.60
C GLY A 191 -13.23 36.02 9.39
N ASP A 192 -13.89 37.07 8.92
CA ASP A 192 -13.30 38.38 8.66
C ASP A 192 -13.10 39.19 9.95
N SER A 193 -12.67 40.45 9.83
CA SER A 193 -12.48 41.34 10.99
C SER A 193 -13.75 41.61 11.81
N SER A 194 -14.93 41.38 11.22
CA SER A 194 -16.23 41.52 11.87
C SER A 194 -16.76 40.21 12.43
N GLY A 195 -16.04 39.09 12.23
CA GLY A 195 -16.48 37.75 12.61
C GLY A 195 -17.55 37.16 11.70
N HIS A 196 -17.76 37.73 10.50
CA HIS A 196 -18.63 37.14 9.48
C HIS A 196 -17.82 36.23 8.54
N ASN A 197 -18.51 35.44 7.70
CA ASN A 197 -17.86 34.54 6.72
C ASN A 197 -16.94 33.49 7.36
N VAL A 198 -17.29 33.06 8.58
CA VAL A 198 -16.55 32.01 9.30
C VAL A 198 -16.58 30.72 8.48
N CYS A 199 -15.40 30.12 8.29
CA CYS A 199 -15.22 28.88 7.56
C CYS A 199 -15.61 28.94 6.07
N ASP A 200 -15.74 30.15 5.51
CA ASP A 200 -15.97 30.32 4.08
C ASP A 200 -14.74 29.89 3.27
N LYS A 201 -14.94 29.30 2.08
CA LYS A 201 -13.85 28.91 1.18
C LYS A 201 -13.35 30.11 0.36
N SER A 202 -13.13 31.24 1.03
CA SER A 202 -12.70 32.48 0.41
C SER A 202 -11.73 33.24 1.32
N PRO A 203 -11.00 34.24 0.79
CA PRO A 203 -10.13 35.11 1.60
C PRO A 203 -10.84 35.93 2.68
N LEU A 204 -12.19 35.92 2.73
CA LEU A 204 -12.94 36.53 3.83
C LEU A 204 -12.73 35.75 5.15
N GLU A 205 -12.56 34.43 5.07
CA GLU A 205 -12.06 33.65 6.20
C GLU A 205 -10.55 33.89 6.34
N ARG A 206 -10.13 34.50 7.45
CA ARG A 206 -8.73 34.87 7.65
C ARG A 206 -7.76 33.69 7.74
N TYR A 207 -8.26 32.48 8.04
CA TYR A 207 -7.49 31.25 8.05
C TYR A 207 -7.56 30.45 6.73
N TYR A 208 -8.09 31.05 5.67
CA TYR A 208 -8.12 30.45 4.34
C TYR A 208 -6.75 30.46 3.64
N ASP A 209 -6.54 29.45 2.79
CA ASP A 209 -5.33 29.28 1.97
C ASP A 209 -4.04 29.01 2.77
N TYR A 210 -2.90 28.93 2.08
CA TYR A 210 -1.60 28.61 2.67
C TYR A 210 -1.23 29.57 3.81
N SER A 211 -1.25 30.88 3.53
CA SER A 211 -0.97 31.92 4.52
C SER A 211 -1.94 31.90 5.69
N GLY A 212 -3.24 31.70 5.44
CA GLY A 212 -4.25 31.64 6.51
C GLY A 212 -4.12 30.39 7.39
N ALA A 213 -3.85 29.22 6.79
CA ALA A 213 -3.62 27.99 7.55
C ALA A 213 -2.36 28.09 8.42
N PHE A 214 -1.28 28.69 7.91
CA PHE A 214 -0.09 28.97 8.72
C PHE A 214 -0.38 30.03 9.80
N ARG A 215 -1.17 31.07 9.50
CA ARG A 215 -1.63 32.06 10.47
C ARG A 215 -2.41 31.42 11.62
N CYS A 216 -3.29 30.45 11.32
CA CYS A 216 -4.04 29.69 12.32
C CYS A 216 -3.11 28.97 13.33
N LEU A 217 -1.97 28.45 12.87
CA LEU A 217 -0.93 27.88 13.73
C LEU A 217 -0.17 28.98 14.50
N ALA A 218 0.24 30.05 13.83
CA ALA A 218 1.03 31.12 14.43
C ALA A 218 0.25 31.92 15.49
N GLU A 219 -1.07 32.08 15.33
CA GLU A 219 -1.97 32.72 16.32
C GLU A 219 -2.35 31.78 17.48
N GLY A 220 -1.93 30.50 17.45
CA GLY A 220 -2.20 29.54 18.52
C GLY A 220 -3.60 28.91 18.47
N ALA A 221 -4.38 29.17 17.41
CA ALA A 221 -5.70 28.58 17.25
C ALA A 221 -5.57 27.07 17.04
N GLY A 222 -4.71 26.64 16.09
CA GLY A 222 -4.32 25.25 15.91
C GLY A 222 -2.89 24.96 16.38
N ASP A 223 -2.56 23.67 16.39
CA ASP A 223 -1.28 23.13 16.84
C ASP A 223 -0.47 22.50 15.70
N VAL A 224 -1.13 22.17 14.59
CA VAL A 224 -0.51 21.74 13.33
C VAL A 224 -1.15 22.48 12.15
N ALA A 225 -0.36 22.86 11.15
CA ALA A 225 -0.84 23.39 9.87
C ALA A 225 -0.34 22.57 8.69
N PHE A 226 -1.23 22.26 7.75
CA PHE A 226 -0.91 21.57 6.51
C PHE A 226 -0.78 22.56 5.36
N VAL A 227 0.46 22.85 4.93
CA VAL A 227 0.80 23.93 4.00
C VAL A 227 1.92 23.52 3.05
N LYS A 228 2.27 24.39 2.09
CA LYS A 228 3.42 24.16 1.21
C LYS A 228 4.72 24.35 1.99
N HIS A 229 5.77 23.67 1.57
CA HIS A 229 7.12 23.84 2.11
C HIS A 229 7.62 25.30 2.10
N SER A 230 7.23 26.12 1.11
CA SER A 230 7.62 27.53 1.02
C SER A 230 6.87 28.46 1.97
N THR A 231 5.67 28.06 2.44
CA THR A 231 4.73 28.95 3.13
C THR A 231 5.30 29.55 4.41
N VAL A 232 6.12 28.81 5.16
CA VAL A 232 6.71 29.36 6.40
C VAL A 232 7.66 30.50 6.08
N LEU A 233 8.58 30.32 5.13
CA LEU A 233 9.58 31.32 4.75
C LEU A 233 8.93 32.57 4.10
N GLU A 234 7.83 32.37 3.36
CA GLU A 234 7.03 33.46 2.79
C GLU A 234 6.33 34.32 3.84
N ASN A 235 6.15 33.83 5.07
CA ASN A 235 5.36 34.49 6.12
C ASN A 235 6.15 34.72 7.42
N THR A 236 7.47 34.55 7.40
CA THR A 236 8.39 34.76 8.54
C THR A 236 9.61 35.56 8.12
N ASP A 237 10.54 35.83 9.04
CA ASP A 237 11.85 36.45 8.77
C ASP A 237 11.75 37.81 8.06
N GLY A 238 10.73 38.60 8.44
CA GLY A 238 10.46 39.93 7.86
C GLY A 238 9.54 39.93 6.64
N ASN A 239 9.14 38.76 6.12
CA ASN A 239 8.20 38.62 5.01
C ASN A 239 6.72 38.57 5.47
N THR A 240 6.47 38.58 6.78
CA THR A 240 5.12 38.50 7.34
C THR A 240 4.24 39.67 6.88
N LEU A 241 3.02 39.37 6.45
CA LEU A 241 2.06 40.40 6.05
C LEU A 241 1.79 41.38 7.22
N PRO A 242 1.77 42.70 6.97
CA PRO A 242 1.53 43.72 8.01
C PRO A 242 0.23 43.50 8.80
N SER A 243 -0.77 42.84 8.19
CA SER A 243 -2.08 42.54 8.78
C SER A 243 -2.07 41.48 9.89
N TRP A 244 -0.92 40.85 10.17
CA TRP A 244 -0.78 39.84 11.23
C TRP A 244 -0.32 40.46 12.55
N GLY A 245 0.31 41.64 12.50
CA GLY A 245 0.74 42.39 13.68
C GLY A 245 1.78 41.69 14.56
N LYS A 246 2.51 40.68 14.04
CA LYS A 246 3.56 39.93 14.75
C LYS A 246 4.77 39.71 13.88
N SER A 247 5.97 39.91 14.46
CA SER A 247 7.23 39.45 13.88
C SER A 247 7.38 37.96 14.20
N LEU A 248 7.40 37.11 13.17
CA LEU A 248 7.57 35.66 13.30
C LEU A 248 8.93 35.26 12.73
N MET A 249 9.64 34.36 13.40
CA MET A 249 10.90 33.80 12.91
C MET A 249 10.66 32.39 12.37
N SER A 250 11.30 32.01 11.27
CA SER A 250 11.17 30.66 10.70
C SER A 250 11.67 29.58 11.66
N GLU A 251 12.65 29.91 12.50
CA GLU A 251 13.21 29.02 13.52
C GLU A 251 12.19 28.64 14.62
N ASP A 252 11.11 29.40 14.80
CA ASP A 252 10.06 29.07 15.78
C ASP A 252 9.18 27.89 15.36
N PHE A 253 9.40 27.35 14.15
CA PHE A 253 8.60 26.28 13.56
C PHE A 253 9.46 25.09 13.13
N GLN A 254 8.81 23.93 13.01
CA GLN A 254 9.43 22.68 12.57
C GLN A 254 8.46 21.86 11.70
N LEU A 255 9.01 20.98 10.88
CA LEU A 255 8.28 20.03 10.05
C LEU A 255 8.04 18.72 10.81
N LEU A 256 6.92 18.06 10.52
CA LEU A 256 6.66 16.67 10.92
C LEU A 256 7.00 15.74 9.77
N CYS A 257 7.86 14.76 10.03
CA CYS A 257 8.33 13.81 9.03
C CYS A 257 7.55 12.50 9.09
N ARG A 258 7.46 11.78 7.97
CA ARG A 258 6.74 10.50 7.86
C ARG A 258 7.30 9.42 8.80
N ASP A 259 8.59 9.47 9.09
CA ASP A 259 9.29 8.54 10.00
C ASP A 259 8.98 8.77 11.50
N GLY A 260 8.12 9.73 11.84
CA GLY A 260 7.81 10.10 13.21
C GLY A 260 8.72 11.18 13.80
N SER A 261 9.82 11.53 13.13
CA SER A 261 10.74 12.56 13.57
C SER A 261 10.25 13.97 13.23
N ARG A 262 11.01 14.96 13.67
CA ARG A 262 10.82 16.38 13.35
C ARG A 262 12.09 16.93 12.74
N ALA A 263 11.95 17.82 11.78
CA ALA A 263 13.08 18.45 11.11
C ALA A 263 12.90 19.97 11.03
N ASP A 264 13.99 20.68 10.76
CA ASP A 264 13.93 22.12 10.52
C ASP A 264 13.21 22.43 9.20
N ILE A 265 12.66 23.65 9.09
CA ILE A 265 11.86 24.08 7.92
C ILE A 265 12.64 23.96 6.60
N THR A 266 13.97 24.10 6.64
CA THR A 266 14.86 24.00 5.48
C THR A 266 15.02 22.57 4.95
N GLU A 267 14.73 21.55 5.75
CA GLU A 267 14.88 20.12 5.40
C GLU A 267 13.66 19.54 4.66
N TRP A 268 12.76 20.37 4.13
CA TRP A 268 11.52 19.93 3.47
C TRP A 268 11.73 18.91 2.34
N ARG A 269 12.89 18.90 1.67
CA ARG A 269 13.24 17.89 0.65
C ARG A 269 13.32 16.47 1.21
N ARG A 270 13.70 16.32 2.49
CA ARG A 270 13.74 15.05 3.22
C ARG A 270 12.50 14.83 4.07
N CYS A 271 11.92 15.90 4.60
CA CYS A 271 10.80 15.87 5.53
C CYS A 271 9.55 16.50 4.91
N HIS A 272 8.76 15.69 4.21
CA HIS A 272 7.48 16.07 3.61
C HIS A 272 6.49 14.90 3.65
N LEU A 273 5.20 15.20 3.46
CA LEU A 273 4.15 14.18 3.38
C LEU A 273 4.04 13.59 1.98
N ALA A 274 4.08 14.45 0.97
CA ALA A 274 4.12 14.04 -0.44
C ALA A 274 4.74 15.13 -1.31
N LYS A 275 5.48 14.72 -2.33
CA LYS A 275 5.73 15.56 -3.50
C LYS A 275 4.45 15.66 -4.34
N VAL A 276 3.96 16.88 -4.52
CA VAL A 276 2.73 17.16 -5.26
C VAL A 276 3.09 17.66 -6.66
N PRO A 277 2.53 17.05 -7.71
CA PRO A 277 2.76 17.51 -9.08
C PRO A 277 2.01 18.82 -9.36
N ALA A 278 2.54 19.59 -10.30
CA ALA A 278 1.82 20.70 -10.90
C ALA A 278 0.61 20.20 -11.72
N HIS A 279 -0.25 21.13 -12.12
CA HIS A 279 -1.30 20.82 -13.07
C HIS A 279 -0.71 20.38 -14.40
N ALA A 280 -1.46 19.57 -15.14
CA ALA A 280 -1.04 19.09 -16.45
C ALA A 280 -2.20 19.08 -17.43
N VAL A 281 -1.87 19.31 -18.69
CA VAL A 281 -2.73 19.08 -19.83
C VAL A 281 -2.87 17.57 -20.03
N VAL A 282 -4.09 17.07 -19.96
CA VAL A 282 -4.42 15.67 -20.20
C VAL A 282 -5.11 15.50 -21.54
N VAL A 283 -4.84 14.37 -22.19
CA VAL A 283 -5.44 13.96 -23.46
C VAL A 283 -5.75 12.46 -23.45
N ARG A 284 -6.42 11.96 -24.50
CA ARG A 284 -6.62 10.51 -24.67
C ARG A 284 -5.30 9.76 -24.87
N GLY A 285 -5.28 8.48 -24.48
CA GLY A 285 -4.11 7.62 -24.64
C GLY A 285 -3.59 7.49 -26.09
N ASP A 286 -4.49 7.57 -27.07
CA ASP A 286 -4.20 7.45 -28.51
C ASP A 286 -3.70 8.74 -29.17
N MET A 287 -3.78 9.88 -28.49
CA MET A 287 -3.34 11.17 -29.02
C MET A 287 -1.82 11.36 -28.90
N ASP A 288 -1.26 12.09 -29.86
CA ASP A 288 0.16 12.50 -29.83
C ASP A 288 0.35 13.68 -28.86
N GLY A 289 0.96 13.40 -27.70
CA GLY A 289 1.29 14.44 -26.72
C GLY A 289 2.34 15.44 -27.20
N GLY A 290 3.21 15.05 -28.14
CA GLY A 290 4.22 15.93 -28.73
C GLY A 290 3.58 17.04 -29.57
N LEU A 291 2.50 16.73 -30.29
CA LEU A 291 1.72 17.71 -31.04
C LEU A 291 1.10 18.78 -30.13
N ILE A 292 0.54 18.36 -29.00
CA ILE A 292 -0.06 19.27 -28.01
C ILE A 292 1.02 20.16 -27.40
N PHE A 293 2.16 19.59 -27.04
CA PHE A 293 3.28 20.36 -26.53
C PHE A 293 3.79 21.37 -27.56
N GLN A 294 3.96 20.97 -28.82
CA GLN A 294 4.43 21.89 -29.87
C GLN A 294 3.49 23.10 -30.03
N LEU A 295 2.18 22.85 -30.13
CA LEU A 295 1.16 23.89 -30.22
C LEU A 295 1.26 24.89 -29.06
N LEU A 296 1.33 24.37 -27.84
CA LEU A 296 1.39 25.19 -26.63
C LEU A 296 2.75 25.89 -26.47
N ASN A 297 3.84 25.26 -26.90
CA ASN A 297 5.19 25.80 -26.81
C ASN A 297 5.39 26.97 -27.79
N GLU A 298 4.91 26.84 -29.03
CA GLU A 298 4.91 27.97 -29.97
C GLU A 298 4.07 29.15 -29.43
N GLY A 299 2.93 28.83 -28.80
CA GLY A 299 2.09 29.82 -28.13
C GLY A 299 2.78 30.55 -26.99
N GLN A 300 3.39 29.82 -26.05
CA GLN A 300 4.03 30.42 -24.88
C GLN A 300 5.26 31.27 -25.27
N LEU A 301 6.01 30.87 -26.31
CA LEU A 301 7.17 31.64 -26.78
C LEU A 301 6.76 33.02 -27.34
N LEU A 302 5.53 33.15 -27.87
CA LEU A 302 5.03 34.39 -28.47
C LEU A 302 4.13 35.20 -27.53
N PHE A 303 3.44 34.53 -26.60
CA PHE A 303 2.33 35.12 -25.84
C PHE A 303 2.51 35.08 -24.30
N SER A 304 3.73 34.91 -23.80
CA SER A 304 4.04 34.92 -22.36
C SER A 304 4.80 36.17 -21.88
N HIS A 305 5.07 37.14 -22.75
CA HIS A 305 5.76 38.41 -22.41
C HIS A 305 4.75 39.53 -22.18
N GLU A 306 4.98 40.47 -21.24
CA GLU A 306 3.99 41.51 -20.89
C GLU A 306 3.48 42.36 -22.07
N ASP A 307 4.29 42.53 -23.12
CA ASP A 307 3.94 43.33 -24.31
C ASP A 307 3.23 42.54 -25.43
N SER A 308 2.97 41.24 -25.24
CA SER A 308 2.34 40.41 -26.28
C SER A 308 0.86 40.75 -26.47
N SER A 309 0.38 40.61 -27.71
CA SER A 309 -1.02 40.87 -28.10
C SER A 309 -2.05 39.99 -27.38
N PHE A 310 -1.59 38.89 -26.80
CA PHE A 310 -2.35 37.98 -25.96
C PHE A 310 -1.46 37.51 -24.82
N GLN A 311 -2.02 37.36 -23.62
CA GLN A 311 -1.31 36.88 -22.42
C GLN A 311 -1.79 35.48 -22.09
N MET A 312 -0.98 34.46 -22.39
CA MET A 312 -1.40 33.06 -22.28
C MET A 312 -1.75 32.65 -20.85
N PHE A 313 -0.88 33.00 -19.88
CA PHE A 313 -1.09 32.63 -18.48
C PHE A 313 -1.95 33.63 -17.70
N SER A 314 -1.99 34.91 -18.09
CA SER A 314 -2.80 35.90 -17.37
C SER A 314 -4.31 35.76 -17.65
N SER A 315 -5.12 35.80 -16.60
CA SER A 315 -6.59 35.81 -16.71
C SER A 315 -7.23 37.16 -16.39
N LYS A 316 -6.42 38.19 -16.10
CA LYS A 316 -6.86 39.51 -15.62
C LYS A 316 -7.89 40.19 -16.54
N ALA A 317 -7.78 40.01 -17.85
CA ALA A 317 -8.68 40.62 -18.84
C ALA A 317 -10.13 40.08 -18.79
N TYR A 318 -10.33 38.92 -18.16
CA TYR A 318 -11.63 38.20 -18.12
C TYR A 318 -12.30 38.30 -16.75
N SER A 319 -11.78 39.13 -15.84
CA SER A 319 -12.31 39.32 -14.47
C SER A 319 -12.43 38.04 -13.65
N GLN A 320 -11.65 37.01 -13.99
CA GLN A 320 -11.52 35.74 -13.26
C GLN A 320 -10.04 35.34 -13.19
N LYS A 321 -9.75 34.23 -12.49
CA LYS A 321 -8.39 33.73 -12.28
C LYS A 321 -8.23 32.30 -12.77
N ASN A 322 -7.03 31.94 -13.20
CA ASN A 322 -6.64 30.58 -13.58
C ASN A 322 -7.51 29.98 -14.70
N LEU A 323 -7.81 30.77 -15.73
CA LEU A 323 -8.56 30.32 -16.90
C LEU A 323 -7.60 29.60 -17.86
N LEU A 324 -7.92 28.37 -18.27
CA LEU A 324 -7.13 27.42 -19.09
C LEU A 324 -5.88 26.89 -18.40
N PHE A 325 -5.09 27.79 -17.82
CA PHE A 325 -3.85 27.52 -17.09
C PHE A 325 -3.86 28.32 -15.79
N LYS A 326 -3.04 27.93 -14.82
CA LYS A 326 -2.85 28.79 -13.64
C LYS A 326 -2.16 30.09 -14.02
N ASP A 327 -2.60 31.19 -13.40
CA ASP A 327 -2.01 32.52 -13.62
C ASP A 327 -0.56 32.61 -13.12
N SER A 328 -0.17 31.71 -12.22
CA SER A 328 1.20 31.58 -11.69
C SER A 328 2.12 30.71 -12.56
N THR A 329 1.65 30.23 -13.72
CA THR A 329 2.46 29.41 -14.63
C THR A 329 3.51 30.30 -15.29
N LEU A 330 4.77 29.90 -15.18
CA LEU A 330 5.91 30.56 -15.83
C LEU A 330 6.23 29.91 -17.18
N GLU A 331 6.09 28.59 -17.26
CA GLU A 331 6.44 27.79 -18.42
C GLU A 331 5.58 26.53 -18.48
N LEU A 332 5.31 26.04 -19.68
CA LEU A 332 4.77 24.72 -19.96
C LEU A 332 5.90 23.80 -20.47
N VAL A 333 6.02 22.61 -19.91
CA VAL A 333 7.09 21.65 -20.24
C VAL A 333 6.53 20.30 -20.68
N PRO A 334 7.22 19.56 -21.57
CA PRO A 334 6.75 18.27 -22.04
C PRO A 334 6.92 17.21 -20.95
N ILE A 335 5.94 16.31 -20.82
CA ILE A 335 6.03 15.17 -19.91
C ILE A 335 6.64 13.98 -20.64
N ALA A 336 7.82 13.52 -20.17
CA ALA A 336 8.54 12.40 -20.78
C ALA A 336 7.78 11.07 -20.63
N THR A 337 7.32 10.77 -19.41
CA THR A 337 6.55 9.56 -19.10
C THR A 337 5.06 9.90 -19.02
N GLN A 338 4.36 9.78 -20.14
CA GLN A 338 2.95 10.18 -20.29
C GLN A 338 1.99 9.13 -19.73
N ASN A 339 2.04 8.90 -18.42
CA ASN A 339 1.02 8.20 -17.66
C ASN A 339 0.79 8.91 -16.33
N TYR A 340 -0.40 8.73 -15.75
CA TYR A 340 -0.76 9.48 -14.56
C TYR A 340 0.03 9.01 -13.34
N GLU A 341 0.42 7.73 -13.27
CA GLU A 341 1.14 7.18 -12.14
C GLU A 341 2.53 7.79 -11.99
N ALA A 342 3.27 7.90 -13.09
CA ALA A 342 4.59 8.51 -13.12
C ALA A 342 4.54 10.02 -12.90
N TRP A 343 3.52 10.70 -13.45
CA TRP A 343 3.37 12.15 -13.25
C TRP A 343 3.02 12.49 -11.80
N LEU A 344 2.06 11.77 -11.22
CA LEU A 344 1.60 12.05 -9.87
C LEU A 344 2.60 11.62 -8.80
N GLY A 345 3.35 10.54 -9.06
CA GLY A 345 4.31 9.98 -8.12
C GLY A 345 3.64 9.12 -7.04
N GLN A 346 4.39 8.12 -6.55
CA GLN A 346 3.86 7.08 -5.67
C GLN A 346 3.23 7.62 -4.39
N GLU A 347 3.85 8.59 -3.73
CA GLU A 347 3.35 9.16 -2.46
C GLU A 347 1.98 9.84 -2.65
N TYR A 348 1.81 10.57 -3.75
CA TYR A 348 0.55 11.22 -4.06
C TYR A 348 -0.54 10.18 -4.36
N LEU A 349 -0.23 9.17 -5.17
CA LEU A 349 -1.16 8.07 -5.47
C LEU A 349 -1.61 7.34 -4.21
N GLN A 350 -0.70 7.07 -3.28
CA GLN A 350 -1.01 6.45 -1.98
C GLN A 350 -2.00 7.31 -1.19
N ALA A 351 -1.73 8.62 -1.05
CA ALA A 351 -2.64 9.53 -0.37
C ALA A 351 -4.02 9.58 -1.06
N MET A 352 -4.07 9.66 -2.39
CA MET A 352 -5.32 9.69 -3.14
C MET A 352 -6.12 8.39 -3.00
N LYS A 353 -5.48 7.22 -2.91
CA LYS A 353 -6.16 5.95 -2.64
C LYS A 353 -6.87 5.94 -1.29
N GLY A 354 -6.23 6.49 -0.25
CA GLY A 354 -6.83 6.60 1.10
C GLY A 354 -7.99 7.59 1.18
N LEU A 355 -7.96 8.64 0.36
CA LEU A 355 -8.96 9.72 0.36
C LEU A 355 -10.17 9.44 -0.55
N LEU A 356 -9.91 8.96 -1.77
CA LEU A 356 -10.95 8.82 -2.79
C LEU A 356 -11.69 7.51 -2.60
N CYS A 357 -12.84 7.62 -1.97
CA CYS A 357 -13.80 6.55 -1.94
C CYS A 357 -15.20 7.13 -2.13
N ASP A 358 -15.88 6.65 -3.18
CA ASP A 358 -17.22 7.13 -3.51
C ASP A 358 -18.23 6.39 -2.63
N PRO A 359 -18.90 7.08 -1.68
CA PRO A 359 -19.88 6.45 -0.81
C PRO A 359 -21.04 5.81 -1.59
N ASN A 360 -21.31 6.26 -2.82
CA ASN A 360 -22.37 5.71 -3.67
C ASN A 360 -21.93 4.45 -4.44
N ARG A 361 -20.62 4.17 -4.51
CA ARG A 361 -20.06 2.96 -5.13
C ARG A 361 -19.67 1.90 -4.10
N LEU A 362 -19.87 2.16 -2.81
CA LEU A 362 -19.61 1.15 -1.78
C LEU A 362 -20.62 0.02 -1.88
N PRO A 363 -20.17 -1.26 -1.83
CA PRO A 363 -21.07 -2.38 -1.68
C PRO A 363 -21.91 -2.20 -0.41
N HIS A 364 -23.22 -2.43 -0.50
CA HIS A 364 -24.10 -2.37 0.66
C HIS A 364 -23.71 -3.44 1.71
N TYR A 365 -23.20 -4.58 1.24
CA TYR A 365 -22.82 -5.72 2.04
C TYR A 365 -21.32 -6.02 1.90
N LEU A 366 -20.69 -6.42 3.01
CA LEU A 366 -19.42 -7.10 3.03
C LEU A 366 -19.67 -8.58 3.34
N ARG A 367 -19.53 -9.43 2.33
CA ARG A 367 -19.74 -10.88 2.43
C ARG A 367 -18.49 -11.54 3.02
N TRP A 368 -18.60 -12.00 4.26
CA TRP A 368 -17.56 -12.68 5.00
C TRP A 368 -17.63 -14.20 4.78
N CYS A 369 -16.53 -14.81 4.37
CA CYS A 369 -16.44 -16.24 4.19
C CYS A 369 -16.31 -16.96 5.54
N VAL A 370 -17.06 -18.04 5.74
CA VAL A 370 -17.06 -18.85 6.96
C VAL A 370 -16.92 -20.33 6.63
N LEU A 371 -16.19 -21.08 7.45
CA LEU A 371 -15.73 -22.44 7.17
C LEU A 371 -16.40 -23.50 8.04
N SER A 372 -17.20 -23.10 9.03
CA SER A 372 -17.88 -24.02 9.93
C SER A 372 -19.24 -23.52 10.41
N ALA A 373 -20.10 -24.43 10.88
CA ALA A 373 -21.39 -24.05 11.47
C ALA A 373 -21.27 -23.10 12.67
N PRO A 374 -20.32 -23.29 13.62
CA PRO A 374 -20.05 -22.30 14.66
C PRO A 374 -19.62 -20.93 14.12
N GLU A 375 -18.80 -20.88 13.06
CA GLU A 375 -18.43 -19.60 12.42
C GLU A 375 -19.61 -18.91 11.75
N ILE A 376 -20.52 -19.66 11.11
CA ILE A 376 -21.77 -19.11 10.57
C ILE A 376 -22.58 -18.43 11.68
N GLN A 377 -22.69 -19.08 12.84
CA GLN A 377 -23.41 -18.53 14.00
C GLN A 377 -22.74 -17.27 14.54
N LYS A 378 -21.42 -17.29 14.76
CA LYS A 378 -20.66 -16.11 15.23
C LYS A 378 -20.73 -14.96 14.23
N CYS A 379 -20.61 -15.24 12.94
CA CYS A 379 -20.74 -14.22 11.89
C CYS A 379 -22.16 -13.64 11.83
N GLY A 380 -23.20 -14.46 12.01
CA GLY A 380 -24.58 -13.97 12.10
C GLY A 380 -24.80 -13.03 13.28
N ASP A 381 -24.29 -13.40 14.46
CA ASP A 381 -24.33 -12.54 15.64
C ASP A 381 -23.53 -11.23 15.44
N MET A 382 -22.36 -11.33 14.80
CA MET A 382 -21.52 -10.17 14.41
C MET A 382 -22.29 -9.21 13.50
N ALA A 383 -22.97 -9.74 12.48
CA ALA A 383 -23.78 -8.94 11.56
C ALA A 383 -24.91 -8.18 12.28
N VAL A 384 -25.60 -8.85 13.21
CA VAL A 384 -26.66 -8.23 14.02
C VAL A 384 -26.09 -7.15 14.94
N ALA A 385 -24.99 -7.43 15.62
CA ALA A 385 -24.34 -6.49 16.53
C ALA A 385 -23.88 -5.22 15.79
N PHE A 386 -23.26 -5.38 14.61
CA PHE A 386 -22.77 -4.27 13.80
C PHE A 386 -23.92 -3.44 13.23
N SER A 387 -24.96 -4.09 12.71
CA SER A 387 -26.15 -3.42 12.16
C SER A 387 -26.85 -2.57 13.23
N ARG A 388 -26.99 -3.06 14.47
CA ARG A 388 -27.59 -2.31 15.59
C ARG A 388 -26.83 -1.03 15.94
N GLN A 389 -25.54 -0.98 15.67
CA GLN A 389 -24.68 0.19 15.89
C GLN A 389 -24.55 1.07 14.64
N ASN A 390 -25.32 0.78 13.59
CA ASN A 390 -25.28 1.46 12.29
C ASN A 390 -23.88 1.44 11.64
N LEU A 391 -23.10 0.37 11.88
CA LEU A 391 -21.82 0.20 11.22
C LEU A 391 -22.04 -0.21 9.75
N LYS A 392 -21.23 0.36 8.85
CA LYS A 392 -21.32 0.13 7.40
C LYS A 392 -19.96 -0.24 6.80
N PRO A 393 -19.90 -1.11 5.79
CA PRO A 393 -21.01 -1.88 5.18
C PRO A 393 -21.61 -2.94 6.13
N GLU A 394 -22.80 -3.46 5.80
CA GLU A 394 -23.42 -4.53 6.59
C GLU A 394 -22.76 -5.88 6.32
N ILE A 395 -22.60 -6.72 7.35
CA ILE A 395 -22.00 -8.05 7.18
C ILE A 395 -23.04 -9.04 6.65
N GLN A 396 -22.63 -9.85 5.67
CA GLN A 396 -23.31 -11.08 5.26
C GLN A 396 -22.36 -12.26 5.38
N CYS A 397 -22.86 -13.44 5.74
CA CYS A 397 -22.03 -14.63 5.97
C CYS A 397 -22.23 -15.63 4.83
N VAL A 398 -21.14 -16.06 4.19
CA VAL A 398 -21.17 -17.01 3.08
C VAL A 398 -20.31 -18.21 3.45
N SER A 399 -20.92 -19.40 3.49
CA SER A 399 -20.20 -20.63 3.86
C SER A 399 -19.38 -21.20 2.71
N ALA A 400 -18.17 -21.67 2.98
CA ALA A 400 -17.36 -22.45 2.05
C ALA A 400 -16.79 -23.71 2.72
N GLU A 401 -16.34 -24.67 1.92
CA GLU A 401 -15.87 -25.98 2.39
C GLU A 401 -14.42 -25.98 2.85
N SER A 402 -13.62 -25.02 2.39
CA SER A 402 -12.20 -24.91 2.70
C SER A 402 -11.72 -23.45 2.54
N PRO A 403 -10.57 -23.09 3.14
CA PRO A 403 -9.95 -21.78 2.90
C PRO A 403 -9.69 -21.52 1.41
N GLU A 404 -9.30 -22.54 0.65
CA GLU A 404 -9.08 -22.45 -0.80
C GLU A 404 -10.36 -22.16 -1.56
N HIS A 405 -11.47 -22.81 -1.19
CA HIS A 405 -12.78 -22.52 -1.77
C HIS A 405 -13.22 -21.08 -1.43
N CYS A 406 -12.91 -20.54 -0.24
CA CYS A 406 -13.13 -19.11 0.04
C CYS A 406 -12.34 -18.21 -0.92
N MET A 407 -11.07 -18.52 -1.19
CA MET A 407 -10.23 -17.74 -2.09
C MET A 407 -10.80 -17.71 -3.52
N GLU A 408 -11.26 -18.86 -4.02
CA GLU A 408 -11.95 -19.00 -5.31
C GLU A 408 -13.22 -18.13 -5.37
N GLN A 409 -14.06 -18.19 -4.33
CA GLN A 409 -15.29 -17.41 -4.24
C GLN A 409 -15.02 -15.90 -4.18
N ILE A 410 -13.94 -15.48 -3.52
CA ILE A 410 -13.52 -14.06 -3.49
C ILE A 410 -13.02 -13.60 -4.86
N GLN A 411 -12.18 -14.40 -5.52
CA GLN A 411 -11.71 -14.09 -6.87
C GLN A 411 -12.87 -14.00 -7.87
N ALA A 412 -13.89 -14.86 -7.72
CA ALA A 412 -15.11 -14.84 -8.53
C ALA A 412 -16.10 -13.71 -8.16
N GLY A 413 -15.84 -12.95 -7.09
CA GLY A 413 -16.73 -11.88 -6.63
C GLY A 413 -18.02 -12.37 -5.97
N HIS A 414 -18.07 -13.62 -5.51
CA HIS A 414 -19.21 -14.20 -4.76
C HIS A 414 -19.13 -13.96 -3.25
N THR A 415 -17.90 -13.79 -2.74
CA THR A 415 -17.59 -13.43 -1.35
C THR A 415 -16.59 -12.26 -1.37
N ASP A 416 -16.44 -11.51 -0.29
CA ASP A 416 -15.60 -10.29 -0.28
C ASP A 416 -14.37 -10.40 0.62
N ALA A 417 -14.47 -11.11 1.75
CA ALA A 417 -13.41 -11.17 2.75
C ALA A 417 -13.32 -12.53 3.45
N VAL A 418 -12.11 -12.89 3.90
CA VAL A 418 -11.84 -14.05 4.76
C VAL A 418 -10.57 -13.82 5.58
N THR A 419 -10.54 -14.26 6.84
CA THR A 419 -9.32 -14.21 7.68
C THR A 419 -8.48 -15.46 7.42
N LEU A 420 -7.22 -15.28 6.99
CA LEU A 420 -6.32 -16.39 6.65
C LEU A 420 -5.03 -16.35 7.48
N ARG A 421 -4.44 -17.53 7.65
CA ARG A 421 -3.12 -17.74 8.24
C ARG A 421 -2.00 -17.67 7.20
N GLY A 422 -0.74 -17.60 7.63
CA GLY A 422 0.44 -17.35 6.78
C GLY A 422 0.49 -18.13 5.45
N GLU A 423 0.38 -19.46 5.49
CA GLU A 423 0.41 -20.29 4.27
C GLU A 423 -0.76 -20.02 3.30
N ASP A 424 -1.93 -19.72 3.85
CA ASP A 424 -3.14 -19.45 3.07
C ASP A 424 -3.16 -18.00 2.56
N ILE A 425 -2.56 -17.05 3.28
CA ILE A 425 -2.27 -15.70 2.77
C ILE A 425 -1.35 -15.77 1.55
N TYR A 426 -0.30 -16.61 1.59
CA TYR A 426 0.59 -16.78 0.44
C TYR A 426 -0.14 -17.33 -0.77
N ARG A 427 -0.96 -18.38 -0.58
CA ARG A 427 -1.79 -18.97 -1.63
C ARG A 427 -2.78 -17.96 -2.20
N ALA A 428 -3.49 -17.24 -1.32
CA ALA A 428 -4.45 -16.20 -1.67
C ALA A 428 -3.83 -15.11 -2.54
N GLY A 429 -2.65 -14.61 -2.17
CA GLY A 429 -1.96 -13.58 -2.95
C GLY A 429 -1.33 -14.10 -4.24
N LYS A 430 -0.62 -15.24 -4.19
CA LYS A 430 0.13 -15.75 -5.36
C LYS A 430 -0.76 -16.40 -6.42
N VAL A 431 -1.77 -17.15 -6.01
CA VAL A 431 -2.62 -17.94 -6.93
C VAL A 431 -3.89 -17.16 -7.30
N TYR A 432 -4.52 -16.50 -6.33
CA TYR A 432 -5.83 -15.87 -6.50
C TYR A 432 -5.75 -14.33 -6.64
N GLY A 433 -4.57 -13.74 -6.45
CA GLY A 433 -4.37 -12.29 -6.59
C GLY A 433 -5.00 -11.47 -5.47
N LEU A 434 -5.31 -12.07 -4.31
CA LEU A 434 -5.93 -11.37 -3.18
C LEU A 434 -4.91 -10.50 -2.42
N VAL A 435 -5.40 -9.47 -1.74
CA VAL A 435 -4.59 -8.52 -0.97
C VAL A 435 -5.05 -8.43 0.49
N PRO A 436 -4.16 -8.19 1.45
CA PRO A 436 -4.53 -8.00 2.84
C PRO A 436 -5.23 -6.64 3.04
N ALA A 437 -6.31 -6.61 3.80
CA ALA A 437 -7.06 -5.40 4.16
C ALA A 437 -6.88 -4.98 5.62
N ALA A 438 -6.73 -5.95 6.52
CA ALA A 438 -6.47 -5.74 7.95
C ALA A 438 -5.73 -6.95 8.51
N GLY A 439 -5.02 -6.78 9.62
CA GLY A 439 -4.30 -7.85 10.31
C GLY A 439 -4.75 -8.05 11.74
N GLU A 440 -4.53 -9.26 12.27
CA GLU A 440 -4.65 -9.53 13.70
C GLU A 440 -3.39 -9.06 14.45
N LEU A 441 -3.57 -8.29 15.52
CA LEU A 441 -2.54 -7.95 16.49
C LEU A 441 -2.77 -8.73 17.77
N TYR A 442 -1.75 -9.47 18.18
CA TYR A 442 -1.72 -10.21 19.44
C TYR A 442 -1.00 -9.39 20.52
N ALA A 443 -1.18 -9.76 21.79
CA ALA A 443 -0.47 -9.11 22.90
C ALA A 443 1.05 -9.24 22.72
N GLU A 444 1.84 -8.25 23.17
CA GLU A 444 3.32 -8.35 23.12
C GLU A 444 3.86 -9.55 23.91
N GLU A 445 3.13 -9.95 24.95
CA GLU A 445 3.40 -11.14 25.75
C GLU A 445 2.99 -12.44 25.03
N ASP A 446 2.09 -12.37 24.05
CA ASP A 446 1.63 -13.51 23.27
C ASP A 446 2.68 -13.95 22.24
N ARG A 447 3.57 -14.80 22.73
CA ARG A 447 4.62 -15.45 21.94
C ARG A 447 4.14 -16.73 21.25
N SER A 448 2.84 -17.02 21.30
CA SER A 448 2.27 -18.23 20.70
C SER A 448 1.91 -18.03 19.22
N ASN A 449 1.41 -16.84 18.86
CA ASN A 449 0.89 -16.51 17.53
C ASN A 449 1.84 -15.64 16.68
N SER A 450 2.52 -14.64 17.25
CA SER A 450 3.61 -13.91 16.58
C SER A 450 4.93 -14.20 17.28
N TYR A 451 5.79 -14.98 16.62
CA TYR A 451 7.08 -15.38 17.19
C TYR A 451 8.15 -15.50 16.13
N PHE A 452 9.39 -15.31 16.55
CA PHE A 452 10.56 -15.54 15.71
C PHE A 452 10.98 -17.01 15.73
N VAL A 453 11.26 -17.54 14.55
CA VAL A 453 11.85 -18.86 14.33
C VAL A 453 13.37 -18.74 14.44
N VAL A 454 14.01 -19.52 15.30
CA VAL A 454 15.44 -19.42 15.54
C VAL A 454 16.13 -20.78 15.45
N ALA A 455 17.40 -20.77 15.04
CA ALA A 455 18.29 -21.91 15.11
C ALA A 455 19.24 -21.73 16.29
N VAL A 456 19.08 -22.57 17.32
CA VAL A 456 19.86 -22.49 18.56
C VAL A 456 21.00 -23.49 18.52
N ALA A 457 22.20 -23.03 18.87
CA ALA A 457 23.37 -23.87 19.07
C ALA A 457 23.97 -23.61 20.46
N ARG A 458 24.74 -24.56 20.98
CA ARG A 458 25.51 -24.35 22.21
C ARG A 458 26.61 -23.31 21.96
N ARG A 459 26.93 -22.52 22.99
CA ARG A 459 28.09 -21.64 23.02
C ARG A 459 29.34 -22.47 23.33
N ASP A 460 30.04 -22.88 22.28
CA ASP A 460 31.31 -23.61 22.38
C ASP A 460 32.32 -23.02 21.40
N SER A 461 33.34 -22.35 21.94
CA SER A 461 34.40 -21.71 21.14
C SER A 461 35.32 -22.72 20.43
N SER A 462 35.36 -23.97 20.90
CA SER A 462 36.18 -25.04 20.31
C SER A 462 35.47 -25.79 19.18
N TYR A 463 34.14 -25.68 19.11
CA TYR A 463 33.28 -26.32 18.12
C TYR A 463 32.17 -25.36 17.69
N SER A 464 32.55 -24.29 17.00
CA SER A 464 31.62 -23.32 16.42
C SER A 464 31.31 -23.67 14.95
N PHE A 465 30.10 -23.32 14.51
CA PHE A 465 29.66 -23.46 13.14
C PHE A 465 28.59 -22.41 12.83
N THR A 466 28.38 -22.12 11.56
CA THR A 466 27.38 -21.18 11.06
C THR A 466 26.17 -21.90 10.48
N LEU A 467 25.13 -21.15 10.13
CA LEU A 467 23.94 -21.70 9.47
C LEU A 467 24.27 -22.38 8.13
N ASP A 468 25.38 -22.01 7.50
CA ASP A 468 25.81 -22.52 6.19
C ASP A 468 26.61 -23.83 6.33
N GLU A 469 27.09 -24.14 7.54
CA GLU A 469 27.92 -25.30 7.88
C GLU A 469 27.10 -26.40 8.58
N LEU A 470 25.79 -26.38 8.41
CA LEU A 470 24.87 -27.37 9.00
C LEU A 470 24.97 -28.78 8.38
N ARG A 471 25.63 -28.92 7.23
CA ARG A 471 25.81 -30.22 6.57
C ARG A 471 26.54 -31.19 7.51
N SER A 472 26.03 -32.40 7.63
CA SER A 472 26.54 -33.47 8.49
C SER A 472 26.51 -33.17 9.99
N LYS A 473 25.90 -32.06 10.43
CA LYS A 473 25.57 -31.83 11.85
C LYS A 473 24.37 -32.66 12.27
N ARG A 474 24.13 -32.73 13.57
CA ARG A 474 22.97 -33.39 14.18
C ARG A 474 21.88 -32.36 14.48
N SER A 475 20.63 -32.61 14.12
CA SER A 475 19.55 -31.62 14.26
C SER A 475 18.39 -32.09 15.13
N CYS A 476 17.84 -31.16 15.92
CA CYS A 476 16.69 -31.40 16.79
C CYS A 476 15.49 -30.59 16.30
N HIS A 477 14.38 -31.27 16.04
CA HIS A 477 13.15 -30.69 15.52
C HIS A 477 11.96 -31.05 16.43
N PRO A 478 11.04 -30.11 16.71
CA PRO A 478 9.84 -30.35 17.51
C PRO A 478 8.99 -31.53 17.02
N TYR A 479 8.69 -31.54 15.71
CA TYR A 479 7.94 -32.57 15.00
C TYR A 479 7.90 -32.24 13.50
N LEU A 480 7.55 -33.23 12.67
CA LEU A 480 7.35 -33.06 11.24
C LEU A 480 6.19 -32.11 10.94
N GLY A 481 6.42 -31.09 10.13
CA GLY A 481 5.41 -30.06 9.80
C GLY A 481 5.31 -28.92 10.81
N SER A 482 6.16 -28.90 11.85
CA SER A 482 6.23 -27.75 12.76
C SER A 482 6.63 -26.48 12.00
N PRO A 483 5.91 -25.35 12.16
CA PRO A 483 6.27 -24.12 11.44
C PRO A 483 7.68 -23.60 11.79
N ALA A 484 8.00 -23.49 13.07
CA ALA A 484 9.33 -23.07 13.54
C ALA A 484 10.37 -24.20 13.44
N GLY A 485 9.91 -25.44 13.55
CA GLY A 485 10.75 -26.61 13.70
C GLY A 485 11.15 -27.28 12.40
N TRP A 486 10.36 -27.11 11.34
CA TRP A 486 10.47 -27.88 10.09
C TRP A 486 10.25 -27.00 8.86
N GLU A 487 9.07 -26.39 8.72
CA GLU A 487 8.70 -25.66 7.49
C GLU A 487 9.67 -24.51 7.19
N VAL A 488 9.86 -23.58 8.15
CA VAL A 488 10.74 -22.42 7.95
C VAL A 488 12.21 -22.82 7.79
N PRO A 489 12.81 -23.62 8.70
CA PRO A 489 14.23 -23.97 8.58
C PRO A 489 14.55 -24.78 7.33
N ILE A 490 13.76 -25.82 7.03
CA ILE A 490 14.04 -26.70 5.89
C ILE A 490 13.77 -25.95 4.59
N GLY A 491 12.67 -25.21 4.51
CA GLY A 491 12.37 -24.35 3.37
C GLY A 491 13.49 -23.35 3.08
N SER A 492 13.96 -22.65 4.11
CA SER A 492 15.09 -21.71 3.97
C SER A 492 16.37 -22.40 3.48
N LEU A 493 16.70 -23.59 4.01
CA LEU A 493 17.87 -24.36 3.57
C LEU A 493 17.75 -24.90 2.13
N ILE A 494 16.53 -25.22 1.68
CA ILE A 494 16.26 -25.61 0.28
C ILE A 494 16.44 -24.41 -0.63
N GLN A 495 15.81 -23.27 -0.30
CA GLN A 495 15.88 -22.06 -1.13
C GLN A 495 17.31 -21.53 -1.26
N ARG A 496 18.10 -21.61 -0.18
CA ARG A 496 19.54 -21.24 -0.18
C ARG A 496 20.41 -22.29 -0.89
N GLY A 497 19.85 -23.43 -1.32
CA GLY A 497 20.52 -24.45 -2.12
C GLY A 497 21.43 -25.40 -1.33
N PHE A 498 21.33 -25.42 0.01
CA PHE A 498 22.06 -26.36 0.87
C PHE A 498 21.46 -27.76 0.84
N ILE A 499 20.12 -27.83 0.86
CA ILE A 499 19.34 -29.06 0.67
C ILE A 499 18.79 -29.04 -0.75
N ARG A 500 19.02 -30.11 -1.51
CA ARG A 500 18.55 -30.23 -2.90
C ARG A 500 17.76 -31.52 -3.05
N PRO A 501 16.44 -31.49 -2.80
CA PRO A 501 15.58 -32.65 -2.96
C PRO A 501 15.59 -33.16 -4.40
N LYS A 502 15.63 -34.48 -4.57
CA LYS A 502 15.40 -35.15 -5.85
C LYS A 502 13.98 -35.69 -5.86
N ASP A 503 13.31 -35.62 -7.00
CA ASP A 503 11.95 -36.14 -7.18
C ASP A 503 10.96 -35.67 -6.11
N CYS A 504 11.18 -34.45 -5.60
CA CYS A 504 10.36 -33.82 -4.57
C CYS A 504 10.34 -34.59 -3.22
N ASP A 505 11.33 -35.47 -2.98
CA ASP A 505 11.53 -36.20 -1.72
C ASP A 505 12.38 -35.38 -0.72
N VAL A 506 11.71 -34.46 -0.03
CA VAL A 506 12.31 -33.61 1.01
C VAL A 506 12.80 -34.44 2.20
N LEU A 507 12.05 -35.46 2.62
CA LEU A 507 12.41 -36.28 3.78
C LEU A 507 13.76 -36.95 3.58
N THR A 508 13.96 -37.58 2.42
CA THR A 508 15.24 -38.23 2.09
C THR A 508 16.36 -37.19 1.97
N ALA A 509 16.12 -36.05 1.34
CA ALA A 509 17.12 -35.00 1.18
C ALA A 509 17.61 -34.43 2.52
N VAL A 510 16.68 -34.16 3.45
CA VAL A 510 17.01 -33.70 4.81
C VAL A 510 17.76 -34.79 5.56
N SER A 511 17.32 -36.05 5.44
CA SER A 511 17.96 -37.21 6.10
C SER A 511 19.39 -37.49 5.63
N GLN A 512 19.75 -37.04 4.41
CA GLN A 512 21.10 -37.12 3.86
C GLN A 512 21.93 -35.87 4.15
N PHE A 513 21.27 -34.74 4.41
CA PHE A 513 21.93 -33.48 4.74
C PHE A 513 22.44 -33.46 6.18
N PHE A 514 21.58 -33.82 7.15
CA PHE A 514 21.97 -33.99 8.55
C PHE A 514 22.45 -35.42 8.77
N ASN A 515 23.48 -35.59 9.61
CA ASN A 515 24.02 -36.93 9.89
C ASN A 515 23.04 -37.80 10.71
N ALA A 516 22.32 -37.16 11.63
CA ALA A 516 21.26 -37.76 12.42
C ALA A 516 20.33 -36.66 12.93
N SER A 517 19.05 -36.95 13.08
CA SER A 517 18.07 -36.00 13.61
C SER A 517 17.12 -36.65 14.60
N CYS A 518 16.40 -35.83 15.37
CA CYS A 518 15.13 -36.21 15.96
C CYS A 518 14.03 -35.35 15.36
N VAL A 519 13.13 -35.97 14.59
CA VAL A 519 11.95 -35.37 13.96
C VAL A 519 10.74 -36.26 14.25
N PRO A 520 10.06 -36.04 15.39
CA PRO A 520 8.90 -36.83 15.77
C PRO A 520 7.76 -36.78 14.75
N VAL A 521 7.08 -37.91 14.54
CA VAL A 521 6.02 -38.05 13.52
C VAL A 521 4.96 -39.06 13.95
N ASN A 522 3.70 -38.86 13.50
CA ASN A 522 2.61 -39.81 13.70
C ASN A 522 2.37 -40.62 12.44
N ASN A 523 2.21 -41.95 12.59
CA ASN A 523 1.91 -42.89 11.50
C ASN A 523 2.83 -42.78 10.26
N PRO A 524 4.17 -42.81 10.41
CA PRO A 524 5.08 -42.67 9.28
C PRO A 524 4.92 -43.80 8.25
N LYS A 525 4.81 -43.44 6.97
CA LYS A 525 5.01 -44.35 5.83
C LYS A 525 6.33 -43.97 5.17
N ASN A 526 7.23 -44.93 4.94
CA ASN A 526 8.53 -44.71 4.27
C ASN A 526 9.38 -43.58 4.89
N TYR A 527 9.44 -43.49 6.21
CA TYR A 527 10.15 -42.41 6.90
C TYR A 527 11.64 -42.76 7.12
N PRO A 528 12.59 -41.91 6.67
CA PRO A 528 14.02 -42.21 6.80
C PRO A 528 14.46 -42.40 8.26
N SER A 529 15.18 -43.49 8.54
CA SER A 529 15.62 -43.83 9.91
C SER A 529 16.54 -42.78 10.54
N ALA A 530 17.33 -42.07 9.73
CA ALA A 530 18.19 -40.98 10.18
C ALA A 530 17.41 -39.83 10.83
N LEU A 531 16.15 -39.59 10.44
CA LEU A 531 15.30 -38.56 11.02
C LEU A 531 14.80 -38.91 12.43
N CYS A 532 14.84 -40.19 12.82
CA CYS A 532 14.47 -40.67 14.15
C CYS A 532 15.68 -41.11 14.99
N ALA A 533 16.90 -41.00 14.46
CA ALA A 533 18.10 -41.58 15.06
C ALA A 533 18.36 -41.03 16.47
N LEU A 534 18.18 -39.71 16.67
CA LEU A 534 18.45 -39.04 17.94
C LEU A 534 17.29 -39.10 18.94
N CYS A 535 16.08 -39.49 18.51
CA CYS A 535 14.92 -39.56 19.39
C CYS A 535 15.10 -40.65 20.48
N VAL A 536 14.53 -40.44 21.66
CA VAL A 536 14.85 -41.24 22.86
C VAL A 536 13.64 -41.97 23.45
N GLY A 537 12.43 -41.65 23.03
CA GLY A 537 11.19 -42.20 23.56
C GLY A 537 10.89 -41.76 24.99
N ASP A 538 10.04 -42.53 25.67
CA ASP A 538 9.71 -42.38 27.08
C ASP A 538 10.91 -42.72 27.99
N GLU A 539 10.74 -42.63 29.31
CA GLU A 539 11.80 -42.98 30.28
C GLU A 539 12.29 -44.43 30.15
N LYS A 540 11.47 -45.32 29.58
CA LYS A 540 11.78 -46.73 29.35
C LYS A 540 12.28 -46.99 27.92
N GLY A 541 12.49 -45.95 27.11
CA GLY A 541 12.92 -46.04 25.71
C GLY A 541 11.85 -46.54 24.74
N ARG A 542 10.58 -46.59 25.15
CA ARG A 542 9.43 -46.94 24.29
C ARG A 542 8.90 -45.69 23.60
N ASN A 543 8.05 -45.83 22.58
CA ASN A 543 7.46 -44.69 21.84
C ASN A 543 8.51 -43.74 21.23
N LYS A 544 9.66 -44.29 20.81
CA LYS A 544 10.71 -43.52 20.14
C LYS A 544 10.18 -42.89 18.85
N CYS A 545 10.44 -41.60 18.67
CA CYS A 545 10.07 -40.79 17.51
C CYS A 545 8.56 -40.61 17.29
N VAL A 546 7.72 -40.93 18.29
CA VAL A 546 6.27 -40.71 18.20
C VAL A 546 5.97 -39.21 18.24
N GLY A 547 5.07 -38.73 17.39
CA GLY A 547 4.62 -37.33 17.34
C GLY A 547 3.68 -36.94 18.49
N SER A 548 4.08 -37.22 19.73
CA SER A 548 3.37 -36.81 20.96
C SER A 548 4.35 -36.65 22.11
N SER A 549 3.88 -36.09 23.24
CA SER A 549 4.68 -35.90 24.46
C SER A 549 5.22 -37.19 25.11
N GLN A 550 4.86 -38.38 24.60
CA GLN A 550 5.50 -39.63 24.99
C GLN A 550 6.97 -39.71 24.56
N GLU A 551 7.35 -39.02 23.48
CA GLU A 551 8.74 -38.81 23.09
C GLU A 551 9.29 -37.60 23.85
N ARG A 552 10.36 -37.78 24.63
CA ARG A 552 10.93 -36.69 25.44
C ARG A 552 11.52 -35.55 24.61
N TYR A 553 11.91 -35.81 23.37
CA TYR A 553 12.39 -34.79 22.43
C TYR A 553 11.28 -34.19 21.54
N TYR A 554 10.00 -34.46 21.83
CA TYR A 554 8.86 -33.87 21.12
C TYR A 554 8.54 -32.44 21.56
N GLY A 555 8.08 -31.63 20.61
CA GLY A 555 7.68 -30.24 20.85
C GLY A 555 8.87 -29.30 21.02
N TYR A 556 8.61 -28.01 21.24
CA TYR A 556 9.67 -27.01 21.30
C TYR A 556 10.65 -27.25 22.47
N SER A 557 10.14 -27.49 23.69
CA SER A 557 10.99 -27.83 24.84
C SER A 557 11.77 -29.13 24.64
N GLY A 558 11.17 -30.14 23.99
CA GLY A 558 11.84 -31.40 23.69
C GLY A 558 12.96 -31.25 22.65
N ALA A 559 12.76 -30.44 21.61
CA ALA A 559 13.79 -30.14 20.63
C ALA A 559 14.96 -29.36 21.26
N PHE A 560 14.68 -28.42 22.17
CA PHE A 560 15.72 -27.77 22.95
C PHE A 560 16.43 -28.76 23.88
N ARG A 561 15.68 -29.63 24.57
CA ARG A 561 16.25 -30.70 25.41
C ARG A 561 17.21 -31.61 24.63
N CYS A 562 16.87 -31.96 23.40
CA CYS A 562 17.74 -32.71 22.49
C CYS A 562 19.09 -32.01 22.23
N LEU A 563 19.12 -30.68 22.19
CA LEU A 563 20.35 -29.89 22.09
C LEU A 563 21.14 -29.91 23.40
N VAL A 564 20.48 -29.69 24.55
CA VAL A 564 21.19 -29.54 25.83
C VAL A 564 21.73 -30.86 26.37
N GLU A 565 21.09 -31.98 26.06
CA GLU A 565 21.58 -33.34 26.37
C GLU A 565 22.64 -33.84 25.36
N HIS A 566 23.18 -32.95 24.51
CA HIS A 566 24.21 -33.24 23.51
C HIS A 566 23.84 -34.29 22.44
N ALA A 567 22.55 -34.61 22.29
CA ALA A 567 22.08 -35.51 21.24
C ALA A 567 22.19 -34.83 19.86
N GLY A 568 21.79 -33.57 19.75
CA GLY A 568 21.95 -32.73 18.55
C GLY A 568 23.03 -31.66 18.69
N ASP A 569 23.36 -31.01 17.58
CA ASP A 569 24.25 -29.84 17.49
C ASP A 569 23.47 -28.53 17.33
N VAL A 570 22.31 -28.59 16.67
CA VAL A 570 21.40 -27.45 16.46
C VAL A 570 19.95 -27.84 16.80
N ALA A 571 19.19 -26.92 17.39
CA ALA A 571 17.74 -27.06 17.58
C ALA A 571 16.99 -25.92 16.88
N PHE A 572 15.93 -26.27 16.14
CA PHE A 572 15.06 -25.29 15.49
C PHE A 572 13.80 -25.10 16.33
N VAL A 573 13.64 -23.92 16.93
CA VAL A 573 12.61 -23.65 17.93
C VAL A 573 12.11 -22.21 17.84
N LYS A 574 11.17 -21.83 18.71
CA LYS A 574 10.77 -20.43 18.89
C LYS A 574 11.85 -19.69 19.68
N HIS A 575 11.97 -18.38 19.48
CA HIS A 575 12.88 -17.54 20.26
C HIS A 575 12.65 -17.61 21.78
N THR A 576 11.42 -17.91 22.23
CA THR A 576 11.10 -18.01 23.65
C THR A 576 11.53 -19.29 24.32
N THR A 577 11.71 -20.36 23.54
CA THR A 577 11.91 -21.72 24.07
C THR A 577 13.14 -21.81 24.97
N VAL A 578 14.21 -21.08 24.64
CA VAL A 578 15.41 -21.04 25.48
C VAL A 578 15.11 -20.35 26.82
N PHE A 579 14.44 -19.20 26.82
CA PHE A 579 14.09 -18.48 28.06
C PHE A 579 13.16 -19.29 28.96
N GLU A 580 12.17 -19.97 28.38
CA GLU A 580 11.22 -20.82 29.10
C GLU A 580 11.88 -22.03 29.78
N ASN A 581 13.03 -22.49 29.26
CA ASN A 581 13.71 -23.69 29.72
C ASN A 581 15.07 -23.42 30.41
N THR A 582 15.38 -22.18 30.75
CA THR A 582 16.66 -21.81 31.38
C THR A 582 16.44 -20.81 32.52
N ASN A 583 17.50 -20.52 33.28
CA ASN A 583 17.50 -19.56 34.38
C ASN A 583 16.43 -19.85 35.45
N GLY A 584 16.12 -21.12 35.68
CA GLY A 584 15.15 -21.56 36.69
C GLY A 584 13.67 -21.49 36.29
N HIS A 585 13.34 -21.11 35.04
CA HIS A 585 11.94 -21.08 34.56
C HIS A 585 11.35 -22.48 34.36
N ASN A 586 12.20 -23.49 34.11
CA ASN A 586 11.78 -24.90 34.06
C ASN A 586 12.41 -25.67 35.24
N PRO A 587 11.60 -26.19 36.17
CA PRO A 587 12.09 -26.92 37.35
C PRO A 587 12.49 -28.37 37.05
N GLU A 588 12.27 -28.88 35.83
CA GLU A 588 12.63 -30.25 35.48
C GLU A 588 14.14 -30.50 35.62
N PRO A 589 14.58 -31.71 36.04
CA PRO A 589 15.99 -31.99 36.33
C PRO A 589 16.96 -31.75 35.17
N TRP A 590 16.51 -31.86 33.92
CA TRP A 590 17.36 -31.63 32.74
C TRP A 590 17.57 -30.13 32.45
N ALA A 591 16.70 -29.26 32.97
CA ALA A 591 16.67 -27.82 32.67
C ALA A 591 17.08 -26.94 33.87
N SER A 592 17.03 -27.49 35.09
CA SER A 592 17.16 -26.75 36.37
C SER A 592 18.45 -25.93 36.53
N HIS A 593 19.54 -26.30 35.85
CA HIS A 593 20.84 -25.65 35.95
C HIS A 593 21.27 -24.90 34.68
N LEU A 594 20.41 -24.88 33.66
CA LEU A 594 20.76 -24.28 32.37
C LEU A 594 20.70 -22.75 32.45
N ARG A 595 21.64 -22.08 31.78
CA ARG A 595 21.60 -20.64 31.58
C ARG A 595 21.46 -20.29 30.11
N TRP A 596 20.62 -19.32 29.76
CA TRP A 596 20.45 -18.97 28.34
C TRP A 596 21.74 -18.47 27.69
N GLN A 597 22.67 -17.88 28.46
CA GLN A 597 23.98 -17.43 27.98
C GLN A 597 24.90 -18.57 27.55
N ASP A 598 24.57 -19.82 27.85
CA ASP A 598 25.34 -20.97 27.40
C ASP A 598 24.92 -21.41 25.96
N TYR A 599 24.05 -20.62 25.31
CA TYR A 599 23.52 -20.86 23.96
C TYR A 599 23.62 -19.60 23.08
N GLU A 600 23.59 -19.82 21.77
CA GLU A 600 23.67 -18.77 20.74
C GLU A 600 22.71 -19.06 19.59
N LEU A 601 22.36 -18.01 18.85
CA LEU A 601 21.56 -18.09 17.65
C LEU A 601 22.44 -18.12 16.41
N LEU A 602 22.07 -18.92 15.41
CA LEU A 602 22.69 -18.92 14.09
C LEU A 602 21.90 -18.00 13.16
N CYS A 603 22.54 -16.95 12.65
CA CYS A 603 21.88 -15.94 11.84
C CYS A 603 21.97 -16.26 10.34
N PRO A 604 20.97 -15.90 9.52
CA PRO A 604 21.02 -16.11 8.06
C PRO A 604 22.18 -15.41 7.35
N ASN A 605 22.73 -14.33 7.93
CA ASN A 605 23.89 -13.60 7.42
C ASN A 605 25.24 -14.25 7.78
N GLY A 606 25.22 -15.45 8.38
CA GLY A 606 26.42 -16.19 8.81
C GLY A 606 26.95 -15.78 10.19
N ALA A 607 26.41 -14.74 10.81
CA ALA A 607 26.77 -14.35 12.17
C ALA A 607 26.21 -15.31 13.22
N ARG A 608 26.70 -15.14 14.45
CA ARG A 608 26.12 -15.72 15.66
C ARG A 608 25.74 -14.59 16.60
N ALA A 609 24.65 -14.76 17.33
CA ALA A 609 24.14 -13.74 18.24
C ALA A 609 23.74 -14.34 19.60
N GLU A 610 23.68 -13.48 20.61
CA GLU A 610 23.06 -13.83 21.90
C GLU A 610 21.58 -14.18 21.70
N VAL A 611 21.04 -15.02 22.59
CA VAL A 611 19.64 -15.47 22.51
C VAL A 611 18.64 -14.32 22.59
N ASP A 612 18.96 -13.23 23.30
CA ASP A 612 18.12 -12.03 23.44
C ASP A 612 18.14 -11.12 22.20
N GLN A 613 19.02 -11.36 21.23
CA GLN A 613 19.11 -10.63 19.97
C GLN A 613 18.27 -11.27 18.85
N PHE A 614 17.30 -12.11 19.19
CA PHE A 614 16.46 -12.86 18.23
C PHE A 614 15.76 -11.97 17.18
N GLN A 615 15.42 -10.72 17.51
CA GLN A 615 14.80 -9.79 16.56
C GLN A 615 15.71 -9.49 15.36
N ALA A 616 17.03 -9.41 15.59
CA ALA A 616 18.03 -9.20 14.55
C ALA A 616 18.61 -10.51 13.99
N CYS A 617 18.48 -11.62 14.72
CA CYS A 617 19.01 -12.94 14.37
C CYS A 617 17.93 -14.02 14.47
N ASN A 618 17.14 -14.15 13.42
CA ASN A 618 16.11 -15.20 13.26
C ASN A 618 16.06 -15.69 11.82
N LEU A 619 15.42 -16.84 11.61
CA LEU A 619 15.21 -17.42 10.28
C LEU A 619 13.99 -16.84 9.57
N ALA A 620 12.96 -16.50 10.34
CA ALA A 620 11.79 -15.74 9.90
C ALA A 620 10.97 -15.32 11.13
N GLN A 621 10.16 -14.27 10.98
CA GLN A 621 9.05 -13.97 11.87
C GLN A 621 7.80 -14.70 11.40
N MET A 622 7.07 -15.35 12.30
CA MET A 622 5.76 -15.92 12.00
C MET A 622 4.77 -14.77 11.78
N PRO A 623 4.18 -14.64 10.57
CA PRO A 623 3.28 -13.54 10.28
C PRO A 623 1.93 -13.72 10.98
N SER A 624 1.35 -12.61 11.44
CA SER A 624 -0.02 -12.60 11.94
C SER A 624 -1.01 -12.95 10.84
N HIS A 625 -2.18 -13.45 11.24
CA HIS A 625 -3.29 -13.62 10.31
C HIS A 625 -3.74 -12.28 9.70
N ALA A 626 -4.31 -12.34 8.51
CA ALA A 626 -4.84 -11.17 7.81
C ALA A 626 -6.19 -11.46 7.17
N VAL A 627 -7.03 -10.43 7.15
CA VAL A 627 -8.25 -10.39 6.36
C VAL A 627 -7.86 -10.14 4.90
N MET A 628 -8.09 -11.13 4.05
CA MET A 628 -7.76 -11.10 2.63
C MET A 628 -9.01 -10.76 1.80
N VAL A 629 -8.85 -9.89 0.80
CA VAL A 629 -9.93 -9.38 -0.06
C VAL A 629 -9.50 -9.29 -1.52
N HIS A 630 -10.46 -9.12 -2.44
CA HIS A 630 -10.17 -8.81 -3.85
C HIS A 630 -9.48 -7.43 -3.99
N PRO A 631 -8.55 -7.22 -4.95
CA PRO A 631 -7.87 -5.93 -5.15
C PRO A 631 -8.79 -4.73 -5.40
N ASP A 632 -9.98 -4.97 -5.97
CA ASP A 632 -10.98 -3.92 -6.22
C ASP A 632 -11.76 -3.53 -4.95
N THR A 633 -11.70 -4.36 -3.90
CA THR A 633 -12.32 -4.06 -2.60
C THR A 633 -11.54 -2.96 -1.90
N ASN A 634 -12.25 -1.90 -1.48
CA ASN A 634 -11.61 -0.80 -0.76
C ASN A 634 -11.19 -1.24 0.66
N ILE A 635 -9.90 -1.55 0.84
CA ILE A 635 -9.32 -2.01 2.10
C ILE A 635 -9.54 -1.04 3.27
N PHE A 636 -9.61 0.26 3.02
CA PHE A 636 -9.82 1.27 4.06
C PHE A 636 -11.21 1.19 4.66
N THR A 637 -12.20 0.78 3.86
CA THR A 637 -13.58 0.58 4.33
C THR A 637 -13.70 -0.69 5.16
N VAL A 638 -12.96 -1.74 4.81
CA VAL A 638 -12.90 -3.00 5.57
C VAL A 638 -12.23 -2.76 6.92
N TYR A 639 -11.03 -2.17 6.93
CA TYR A 639 -10.37 -1.81 8.18
C TYR A 639 -11.17 -0.78 8.97
N GLY A 640 -11.78 0.22 8.32
CA GLY A 640 -12.62 1.22 8.97
C GLY A 640 -13.83 0.62 9.69
N LEU A 641 -14.49 -0.37 9.07
CA LEU A 641 -15.55 -1.14 9.72
C LEU A 641 -15.01 -1.89 10.94
N LEU A 642 -13.91 -2.63 10.79
CA LEU A 642 -13.31 -3.41 11.88
C LEU A 642 -12.80 -2.52 13.02
N ASP A 643 -12.24 -1.35 12.74
CA ASP A 643 -11.73 -0.41 13.74
C ASP A 643 -12.87 0.24 14.55
N LYS A 644 -13.97 0.62 13.90
CA LYS A 644 -15.16 1.11 14.61
C LYS A 644 -15.90 0.01 15.36
N ALA A 645 -15.91 -1.20 14.83
CA ALA A 645 -16.49 -2.35 15.53
C ALA A 645 -15.70 -2.71 16.78
N GLN A 646 -14.36 -2.75 16.71
CA GLN A 646 -13.54 -3.14 17.86
C GLN A 646 -13.55 -2.10 18.99
N ASP A 647 -13.79 -0.82 18.70
CA ASP A 647 -14.03 0.21 19.73
C ASP A 647 -15.24 -0.15 20.63
N LEU A 648 -16.17 -0.97 20.13
CA LEU A 648 -17.35 -1.43 20.86
C LEU A 648 -17.24 -2.90 21.31
N PHE A 649 -16.70 -3.76 20.47
CA PHE A 649 -16.79 -5.22 20.61
C PHE A 649 -15.44 -5.93 20.70
N GLY A 650 -14.32 -5.19 20.72
CA GLY A 650 -12.97 -5.75 20.74
C GLY A 650 -12.49 -6.20 22.12
N ASP A 651 -12.86 -5.48 23.20
CA ASP A 651 -12.54 -5.90 24.57
C ASP A 651 -13.43 -7.08 24.98
N ASP A 652 -12.86 -8.20 25.38
CA ASP A 652 -13.60 -9.40 25.81
C ASP A 652 -14.53 -9.14 27.00
N HIS A 653 -14.27 -8.09 27.79
CA HIS A 653 -15.08 -7.67 28.93
C HIS A 653 -16.10 -6.57 28.59
N ASN A 654 -16.27 -6.23 27.31
CA ASN A 654 -17.22 -5.21 26.90
C ASN A 654 -18.66 -5.58 27.29
N LYS A 655 -19.51 -4.57 27.49
CA LYS A 655 -20.92 -4.73 27.88
C LYS A 655 -21.88 -4.53 26.71
N ASN A 656 -21.36 -4.52 25.48
CA ASN A 656 -22.09 -4.16 24.27
C ASN A 656 -22.78 -5.37 23.60
N GLY A 657 -22.67 -6.57 24.19
CA GLY A 657 -23.47 -7.74 23.83
C GLY A 657 -22.91 -8.57 22.67
N PHE A 658 -21.66 -8.34 22.27
CA PHE A 658 -20.91 -9.15 21.31
C PHE A 658 -19.40 -9.00 21.55
N GLN A 659 -18.63 -10.08 21.34
CA GLN A 659 -17.17 -10.09 21.46
C GLN A 659 -16.56 -10.60 20.15
N MET A 660 -15.80 -9.77 19.46
CA MET A 660 -15.22 -10.11 18.16
C MET A 660 -14.15 -11.20 18.29
N PHE A 661 -13.33 -11.09 19.33
CA PHE A 661 -12.14 -11.92 19.56
C PHE A 661 -12.36 -12.98 20.65
N ASP A 662 -13.61 -13.32 20.98
CA ASP A 662 -13.93 -14.46 21.85
C ASP A 662 -14.89 -15.43 21.14
N SER A 663 -14.62 -16.72 21.29
CA SER A 663 -15.43 -17.81 20.71
C SER A 663 -16.11 -18.68 21.75
N SER A 664 -15.95 -18.37 23.04
CA SER A 664 -16.42 -19.20 24.16
C SER A 664 -17.93 -19.51 24.11
N LYS A 665 -18.74 -18.54 23.66
CA LYS A 665 -20.20 -18.66 23.50
C LYS A 665 -20.63 -19.75 22.51
N TYR A 666 -19.76 -20.11 21.55
CA TYR A 666 -20.08 -21.00 20.44
C TYR A 666 -19.54 -22.42 20.63
N HIS A 667 -19.02 -22.75 21.81
CA HIS A 667 -18.42 -24.05 22.13
C HIS A 667 -17.30 -24.45 21.15
N SER A 668 -16.56 -23.45 20.65
CA SER A 668 -15.44 -23.61 19.74
C SER A 668 -14.38 -22.55 20.05
N GLN A 669 -13.30 -22.53 19.27
CA GLN A 669 -12.17 -21.63 19.43
C GLN A 669 -11.81 -21.02 18.09
N ASP A 670 -11.23 -19.82 18.12
CA ASP A 670 -10.65 -19.13 16.96
C ASP A 670 -11.64 -18.98 15.78
N LEU A 671 -12.90 -18.66 16.07
CA LEU A 671 -13.94 -18.47 15.06
C LEU A 671 -13.84 -17.07 14.43
N LEU A 672 -13.74 -16.98 13.10
CA LEU A 672 -13.52 -15.75 12.30
C LEU A 672 -12.18 -15.05 12.52
N PHE A 673 -11.76 -14.93 13.77
CA PHE A 673 -10.49 -14.39 14.22
C PHE A 673 -9.93 -15.30 15.31
N LYS A 674 -8.61 -15.28 15.50
CA LYS A 674 -7.99 -15.90 16.66
C LYS A 674 -8.54 -15.30 17.95
N ASP A 675 -8.81 -16.15 18.95
CA ASP A 675 -9.28 -15.68 20.26
C ASP A 675 -8.18 -14.90 21.02
N ALA A 676 -6.92 -15.07 20.61
CA ALA A 676 -5.78 -14.31 21.14
C ALA A 676 -5.65 -12.89 20.55
N THR A 677 -6.52 -12.52 19.60
CA THR A 677 -6.47 -11.19 18.96
C THR A 677 -6.82 -10.11 19.99
N VAL A 678 -5.91 -9.17 20.21
CA VAL A 678 -6.15 -7.99 21.04
C VAL A 678 -6.78 -6.88 20.23
N ARG A 679 -6.38 -6.75 18.96
CA ARG A 679 -6.84 -5.67 18.07
C ARG A 679 -6.72 -6.07 16.61
N ALA A 680 -7.62 -5.58 15.77
CA ALA A 680 -7.40 -5.49 14.32
C ALA A 680 -6.55 -4.25 13.99
N VAL A 681 -5.54 -4.41 13.13
CA VAL A 681 -4.61 -3.35 12.73
C VAL A 681 -4.64 -3.11 11.21
N PRO A 682 -4.33 -1.88 10.76
CA PRO A 682 -4.26 -1.59 9.34
C PRO A 682 -2.99 -2.21 8.75
N VAL A 683 -3.04 -2.53 7.45
CA VAL A 683 -1.87 -3.08 6.74
C VAL A 683 -0.75 -2.06 6.54
N ARG A 684 -1.07 -0.76 6.58
CA ARG A 684 -0.14 0.34 6.30
C ARG A 684 0.57 0.11 4.96
N GLU A 685 1.90 0.17 4.93
CA GLU A 685 2.72 -0.06 3.74
C GLU A 685 2.70 -1.53 3.28
N LYS A 686 2.31 -2.49 4.12
CA LYS A 686 2.30 -3.94 3.83
C LYS A 686 1.06 -4.37 3.04
N THR A 687 0.78 -3.69 1.94
CA THR A 687 -0.45 -3.85 1.13
C THR A 687 -0.44 -5.08 0.21
N THR A 688 0.68 -5.79 0.10
CA THR A 688 0.78 -7.04 -0.67
C THR A 688 0.96 -8.23 0.27
N TYR A 689 0.62 -9.44 -0.21
CA TYR A 689 0.84 -10.66 0.56
C TYR A 689 2.33 -10.88 0.88
N GLN A 690 3.25 -10.46 0.00
CA GLN A 690 4.69 -10.61 0.21
C GLN A 690 5.17 -9.68 1.32
N ASP A 691 4.76 -8.41 1.30
CA ASP A 691 5.12 -7.43 2.32
C ASP A 691 4.51 -7.77 3.69
N TRP A 692 3.28 -8.32 3.70
CA TRP A 692 2.61 -8.78 4.91
C TRP A 692 3.33 -9.97 5.55
N LEU A 693 3.61 -11.01 4.77
CA LEU A 693 4.28 -12.22 5.23
C LEU A 693 5.75 -12.00 5.58
N GLY A 694 6.39 -11.04 4.91
CA GLY A 694 7.82 -10.76 5.05
C GLY A 694 8.68 -11.66 4.15
N PRO A 695 9.81 -11.14 3.64
CA PRO A 695 10.61 -11.82 2.62
C PRO A 695 11.18 -13.15 3.11
N ASP A 696 11.65 -13.23 4.36
CA ASP A 696 12.26 -14.45 4.90
C ASP A 696 11.27 -15.60 5.02
N TYR A 697 10.04 -15.32 5.44
CA TYR A 697 8.97 -16.32 5.52
C TYR A 697 8.54 -16.78 4.13
N VAL A 698 8.36 -15.85 3.19
CA VAL A 698 8.02 -16.15 1.79
C VAL A 698 9.08 -17.02 1.15
N VAL A 699 10.37 -16.70 1.35
CA VAL A 699 11.51 -17.48 0.87
C VAL A 699 11.49 -18.90 1.41
N ALA A 700 11.23 -19.07 2.71
CA ALA A 700 11.16 -20.39 3.30
C ALA A 700 9.99 -21.21 2.76
N LEU A 701 8.81 -20.59 2.67
CA LEU A 701 7.62 -21.22 2.10
C LEU A 701 7.83 -21.60 0.63
N GLU A 702 8.47 -20.73 -0.15
CA GLU A 702 8.88 -21.03 -1.53
C GLU A 702 9.89 -22.15 -1.60
N GLY A 703 10.84 -22.27 -0.67
CA GLY A 703 11.72 -23.43 -0.63
C GLY A 703 10.97 -24.76 -0.43
N MET A 704 9.91 -24.75 0.38
CA MET A 704 9.04 -25.92 0.56
C MET A 704 8.12 -26.17 -0.64
N LEU A 705 7.62 -25.10 -1.28
CA LEU A 705 6.65 -25.16 -2.39
C LEU A 705 7.28 -25.22 -3.79
N SER A 706 8.54 -24.81 -3.96
CA SER A 706 9.31 -24.81 -5.22
C SER A 706 9.72 -26.23 -5.59
N GLN A 707 8.68 -27.03 -5.74
CA GLN A 707 8.61 -28.23 -6.52
C GLN A 707 8.88 -27.86 -7.98
N GLN A 708 10.13 -27.59 -8.35
CA GLN A 708 10.61 -27.95 -9.68
C GLN A 708 10.67 -29.48 -9.74
N CYS A 709 9.50 -30.13 -9.76
CA CYS A 709 9.39 -31.52 -10.13
C CYS A 709 9.66 -31.58 -11.66
N SER A 710 10.94 -31.58 -12.03
CA SER A 710 11.38 -32.01 -13.36
C SER A 710 11.30 -33.54 -13.43
N GLY A 711 10.08 -34.05 -13.30
CA GLY A 711 9.68 -35.43 -13.56
C GLY A 711 9.08 -35.57 -14.96
N ALA A 712 9.61 -34.84 -15.93
CA ALA A 712 9.44 -35.14 -17.34
C ALA A 712 10.67 -34.60 -18.07
N GLY A 713 11.69 -35.44 -18.19
CA GLY A 713 12.43 -35.50 -19.43
C GLY A 713 11.45 -35.87 -20.54
N ALA A 714 10.62 -34.93 -20.98
CA ALA A 714 10.23 -34.92 -22.37
C ALA A 714 11.57 -34.75 -23.09
N ALA A 715 12.05 -35.84 -23.69
CA ALA A 715 13.05 -35.75 -24.72
C ALA A 715 12.51 -34.74 -25.74
N VAL A 716 12.93 -33.48 -25.61
CA VAL A 716 12.91 -32.55 -26.71
C VAL A 716 13.89 -33.17 -27.69
N GLN A 717 13.37 -34.02 -28.56
CA GLN A 717 14.01 -34.28 -29.84
C GLN A 717 14.22 -32.89 -30.44
N ARG A 718 15.45 -32.40 -30.32
CA ARG A 718 15.95 -31.33 -31.16
C ARG A 718 15.84 -31.86 -32.59
N VAL A 719 14.70 -31.65 -33.23
CA VAL A 719 14.65 -31.65 -34.68
C VAL A 719 15.58 -30.52 -35.09
N PRO A 720 16.69 -30.79 -35.79
CA PRO A 720 17.59 -29.74 -36.20
C PRO A 720 16.80 -28.81 -37.13
N LEU A 721 16.89 -27.50 -36.87
CA LEU A 721 16.26 -26.43 -37.67
C LEU A 721 16.61 -26.47 -39.18
N LEU A 722 17.50 -27.37 -39.62
CA LEU A 722 17.78 -27.62 -41.04
C LEU A 722 16.65 -28.38 -41.77
N ALA A 723 15.78 -29.13 -41.09
CA ALA A 723 14.78 -29.95 -41.77
C ALA A 723 13.52 -29.17 -42.21
N LEU A 724 13.20 -28.05 -41.56
CA LEU A 724 12.05 -27.20 -41.89
C LEU A 724 12.36 -26.13 -42.96
N LEU A 725 13.63 -25.88 -43.27
CA LEU A 725 14.07 -24.99 -44.35
C LEU A 725 14.14 -25.68 -45.72
N LEU A 726 14.10 -27.02 -45.78
CA LEU A 726 14.14 -27.78 -47.04
C LEU A 726 12.76 -28.13 -47.61
N LEU A 727 11.68 -28.00 -46.82
CA LEU A 727 10.31 -28.28 -47.26
C LEU A 727 9.56 -27.07 -47.84
N THR A 728 10.08 -25.85 -47.67
CA THR A 728 9.53 -24.63 -48.30
C THR A 728 10.22 -24.25 -49.62
N LEU A 729 11.34 -24.92 -49.97
CA LEU A 729 12.06 -24.73 -51.24
C LEU A 729 11.68 -25.72 -52.34
N ALA A 730 10.88 -26.75 -52.05
CA ALA A 730 10.48 -27.80 -53.01
C ALA A 730 9.08 -27.62 -53.64
N ALA A 731 8.34 -26.55 -53.31
CA ALA A 731 7.02 -26.27 -53.87
C ALA A 731 7.03 -25.25 -55.04
N GLY A 732 8.22 -24.90 -55.55
CA GLY A 732 8.40 -23.86 -56.58
C GLY A 732 8.80 -24.35 -57.98
N LEU A 733 8.87 -25.65 -58.25
CA LEU A 733 9.33 -26.18 -59.54
C LEU A 733 8.45 -27.33 -60.05
N LEU A 734 7.35 -26.96 -60.71
CA LEU A 734 6.69 -27.80 -61.72
C LEU A 734 6.44 -26.93 -62.96
N PRO A 735 6.99 -27.28 -64.13
CA PRO A 735 6.80 -26.52 -65.36
C PRO A 735 5.45 -26.85 -66.02
N ARG A 736 4.83 -25.82 -66.60
CA ARG A 736 3.73 -25.95 -67.57
C ARG A 736 4.21 -26.65 -68.84
N VAL A 737 3.57 -27.77 -69.20
CA VAL A 737 3.40 -28.34 -70.56
C VAL A 737 2.18 -29.27 -70.43
N LEU A 738 1.08 -29.26 -71.20
CA LEU A 738 0.67 -28.72 -72.49
C LEU A 738 -0.83 -28.39 -72.39
#